data_AF-A0A7Z0S6M0-F1
#
_entry.id   AF-A0A7Z0S6M0-F1
#
_cell.length_a   1.000
_cell.length_b   1.000
_cell.length_c   1.000
_cell.angle_alpha   90.00
_cell.angle_beta   90.00
_cell.angle_gamma   90.00
#
_symmetry.space_group_name_H-M   'P 1'
#
loop_
_entity.id
_entity.type
_entity.pdbx_description
1 polymer ?
#
loop_
_entity_poly.entity_id
_entity_poly.type
_entity_poly.pdbx_seq_one_letter_code
_entity_poly.pdbx_strand_id
1 'polypeptide(L)'
;MNKLPAVLAAVTAAATLAACDSSNSVASHDEPSSLPNILFVIMDDVGIDQMASFGYGGATPPRMPNMHAVAEAGLRFRNTWSMPECSPGRAAFFLGQYPHRTNIRQAIGPNDLAVSQVSPYATTAPKLLKKANYESAMFGKFHLAGPENNEAGNATPSVLGWDYFYGWVGGLPGSIDFTAGGAASNNAYSCGFVPSAAAGGADMGACYQADNSCTQIRSPERAHPTEPAQDPAGLQCLASGGIFVPHQTCGTPPSTLDFTQLNGYYVSPLVIIKDGHVEEVPLTDPRARRYRTQIETDAAIEWINSRPASRPWMATVSYSAAHTPWQQPPGALLSGGHGEMADSLDCTTNVGGRIIQNQMTEALDTEFGRLLVEIGMATRAQDGSLVYDPAASNTVIVIAGDNGSLATAVKLPFDTGRAKGTTYQTGVWAPLIIAGPQVDQPGREVGHMLNMVDLFQFFGEVAGLDVHEEVPRTVDSASVLPYLTNPEQPSVRSINFTMAGFNYQANGGSNGPCVISTACTQIPTSKSVCEDNLGVWWGPGYEQDKGVVENGGVGYKTCGEVNQALYSKGRDMLNILAEASAAIRDDRYKLVRNTTTQFLPEIDGFKSVTTEELFEINQAAPLPLLDTEERNLLPEGSGAIPPEFELVYNRLKGQMDDILASEPACPGDGNLDGVVDGRDLEEWGRIAHAWGLSSVYDFEIGGVFDGLTNTLDAGVIQNNLGKTCGRTYAIH
;
A
#
# COMPACT_ATOMS: atom_id res chain seq x y z
N MET A 1 -8.82 12.55 91.15
CA MET A 1 -10.02 11.87 90.62
C MET A 1 -11.12 12.92 90.50
N ASN A 2 -11.89 13.09 89.41
CA ASN A 2 -11.83 12.47 88.08
C ASN A 2 -12.34 13.43 86.98
N LYS A 3 -11.53 13.56 85.91
CA LYS A 3 -11.84 13.65 84.45
C LYS A 3 -12.86 14.66 83.84
N LEU A 4 -12.38 15.22 82.72
CA LEU A 4 -13.03 15.93 81.58
C LEU A 4 -14.04 15.04 80.78
N PRO A 5 -14.72 15.49 79.68
CA PRO A 5 -14.57 16.70 78.81
C PRO A 5 -15.84 17.62 78.74
N ALA A 6 -15.93 18.82 78.11
CA ALA A 6 -15.34 19.49 76.92
C ALA A 6 -16.05 19.12 75.57
N VAL A 7 -16.30 19.99 74.55
CA VAL A 7 -15.79 21.33 74.13
C VAL A 7 -16.90 22.26 73.53
N LEU A 8 -16.62 23.58 73.49
CA LEU A 8 -17.30 24.75 72.85
C LEU A 8 -17.66 24.61 71.35
N ALA A 9 -18.72 25.25 70.78
CA ALA A 9 -18.94 26.67 70.36
C ALA A 9 -18.16 27.09 69.08
N ALA A 10 -18.50 28.09 68.23
CA ALA A 10 -19.40 29.28 68.26
C ALA A 10 -20.05 29.48 66.82
N VAL A 11 -20.95 30.41 66.42
CA VAL A 11 -21.37 31.80 66.80
C VAL A 11 -20.32 32.88 66.39
N THR A 12 -20.50 33.87 65.49
CA THR A 12 -21.63 34.53 64.74
C THR A 12 -21.04 35.21 63.45
N ALA A 13 -21.66 35.99 62.52
CA ALA A 13 -22.99 36.58 62.18
C ALA A 13 -23.04 36.94 60.65
N ALA A 14 -23.94 37.82 60.16
CA ALA A 14 -24.02 38.33 58.77
C ALA A 14 -24.33 39.84 58.64
N ALA A 15 -23.83 40.53 57.59
CA ALA A 15 -24.28 41.85 57.11
C ALA A 15 -23.75 42.19 55.68
N THR A 16 -24.42 43.10 54.97
CA THR A 16 -24.23 43.47 53.54
C THR A 16 -23.48 44.79 53.33
N LEU A 17 -22.84 44.97 52.15
CA LEU A 17 -23.12 46.05 51.17
C LEU A 17 -22.21 45.94 49.92
N ALA A 18 -22.42 46.78 48.90
CA ALA A 18 -21.95 46.55 47.52
C ALA A 18 -21.19 47.74 46.88
N ALA A 19 -20.43 47.45 45.81
CA ALA A 19 -19.98 48.40 44.78
C ALA A 19 -19.64 47.66 43.47
N CYS A 20 -19.86 48.31 42.32
CA CYS A 20 -19.30 47.94 41.00
C CYS A 20 -17.89 48.57 40.86
N ASP A 21 -17.05 48.32 39.85
CA ASP A 21 -17.32 48.33 38.40
C ASP A 21 -16.08 47.81 37.61
N SER A 22 -16.08 48.02 36.28
CA SER A 22 -15.00 47.83 35.29
C SER A 22 -14.80 46.42 34.72
N SER A 23 -15.31 46.30 33.49
CA SER A 23 -15.14 45.21 32.52
C SER A 23 -13.70 44.74 32.28
N ASN A 24 -13.51 43.42 32.26
CA ASN A 24 -12.66 42.75 31.28
C ASN A 24 -13.12 41.29 31.10
N SER A 25 -14.10 41.08 30.22
CA SER A 25 -14.58 39.74 29.86
C SER A 25 -13.60 39.07 28.89
N VAL A 26 -12.52 38.53 29.43
CA VAL A 26 -11.72 37.52 28.71
C VAL A 26 -12.62 36.31 28.52
N ALA A 27 -13.02 36.04 27.27
CA ALA A 27 -13.79 34.85 26.93
C ALA A 27 -12.85 33.63 27.01
N SER A 28 -12.93 32.88 28.11
CA SER A 28 -12.21 31.62 28.30
C SER A 28 -12.85 30.53 27.43
N HIS A 29 -12.52 30.52 26.14
CA HIS A 29 -12.74 29.37 25.26
C HIS A 29 -11.64 28.31 25.47
N ASP A 30 -11.53 27.84 26.72
CA ASP A 30 -10.81 26.62 27.09
C ASP A 30 -11.81 25.46 27.15
N GLU A 31 -12.50 25.21 26.03
CA GLU A 31 -12.84 23.82 25.68
C GLU A 31 -11.51 23.19 25.26
N PRO A 32 -11.08 22.05 25.84
CA PRO A 32 -9.83 21.42 25.43
C PRO A 32 -9.95 21.03 23.96
N SER A 33 -9.16 21.66 23.09
CA SER A 33 -9.24 21.45 21.64
C SER A 33 -9.09 19.96 21.34
N SER A 34 -10.18 19.33 20.91
CA SER A 34 -10.21 17.90 20.58
C SER A 34 -9.12 17.60 19.57
N LEU A 35 -8.29 16.58 19.84
CA LEU A 35 -7.28 16.11 18.90
C LEU A 35 -7.91 15.94 17.51
N PRO A 36 -7.23 16.37 16.43
CA PRO A 36 -7.81 16.34 15.10
C PRO A 36 -8.02 14.90 14.64
N ASN A 37 -9.02 14.69 13.81
CA ASN A 37 -9.20 13.41 13.14
C ASN A 37 -8.12 13.21 12.07
N ILE A 38 -7.84 11.96 11.71
CA ILE A 38 -6.85 11.59 10.68
C ILE A 38 -7.59 10.87 9.56
N LEU A 39 -7.68 11.50 8.38
CA LEU A 39 -8.09 10.85 7.15
C LEU A 39 -6.83 10.48 6.36
N PHE A 40 -6.44 9.20 6.39
CA PHE A 40 -5.27 8.71 5.67
C PHE A 40 -5.72 7.98 4.39
N VAL A 41 -5.40 8.57 3.23
CA VAL A 41 -5.68 8.00 1.92
C VAL A 41 -4.41 7.37 1.36
N ILE A 42 -4.49 6.08 1.03
CA ILE A 42 -3.41 5.37 0.34
C ILE A 42 -3.84 5.14 -1.11
N MET A 43 -2.94 5.43 -2.05
CA MET A 43 -3.08 5.12 -3.47
C MET A 43 -2.15 3.95 -3.83
N ASP A 44 -2.69 2.93 -4.49
CA ASP A 44 -1.97 1.72 -4.89
C ASP A 44 -1.33 1.93 -6.28
N ASP A 45 -0.01 1.72 -6.40
CA ASP A 45 0.76 1.88 -7.65
C ASP A 45 0.72 3.27 -8.32
N VAL A 46 0.43 4.33 -7.54
CA VAL A 46 0.49 5.72 -8.00
C VAL A 46 1.80 6.39 -7.58
N GLY A 47 2.83 6.21 -8.40
CA GLY A 47 4.11 6.91 -8.26
C GLY A 47 4.03 8.40 -8.58
N ILE A 48 5.07 9.15 -8.20
CA ILE A 48 5.14 10.62 -8.38
C ILE A 48 4.98 11.04 -9.85
N ASP A 49 5.40 10.17 -10.78
CA ASP A 49 5.43 10.39 -12.22
C ASP A 49 4.03 10.61 -12.81
N GLN A 50 2.98 10.14 -12.13
CA GLN A 50 1.59 10.33 -12.53
C GLN A 50 1.01 11.69 -12.11
N MET A 51 1.64 12.37 -11.15
CA MET A 51 1.01 13.43 -10.37
C MET A 51 1.21 14.82 -11.00
N ALA A 52 0.22 15.25 -11.79
CA ALA A 52 0.17 16.59 -12.37
C ALA A 52 0.30 17.72 -11.33
N SER A 53 -0.23 17.54 -10.12
CA SER A 53 -0.10 18.50 -8.99
C SER A 53 1.34 18.76 -8.54
N PHE A 54 2.30 17.90 -8.89
CA PHE A 54 3.74 18.05 -8.63
C PHE A 54 4.53 18.46 -9.89
N GLY A 55 3.84 18.75 -11.00
CA GLY A 55 4.45 19.12 -12.28
C GLY A 55 4.89 17.94 -13.15
N TYR A 56 4.43 16.72 -12.87
CA TYR A 56 4.69 15.52 -13.67
C TYR A 56 3.43 15.10 -14.46
N GLY A 57 3.26 13.81 -14.77
CA GLY A 57 2.13 13.27 -15.55
C GLY A 57 2.47 12.82 -16.98
N GLY A 58 3.66 13.19 -17.48
CA GLY A 58 4.05 12.97 -18.88
C GLY A 58 3.11 13.68 -19.86
N ALA A 59 2.89 13.08 -21.03
CA ALA A 59 2.05 13.66 -22.08
C ALA A 59 0.52 13.61 -21.80
N THR A 60 0.09 12.67 -20.96
CA THR A 60 -1.34 12.43 -20.64
C THR A 60 -1.48 11.98 -19.19
N PRO A 61 -1.50 12.90 -18.21
CA PRO A 61 -1.81 12.57 -16.82
C PRO A 61 -3.26 12.08 -16.65
N PRO A 62 -3.56 11.28 -15.61
CA PRO A 62 -4.91 11.22 -15.07
C PRO A 62 -5.30 12.58 -14.46
N ARG A 63 -6.54 13.03 -14.69
CA ARG A 63 -7.05 14.24 -14.04
C ARG A 63 -7.46 13.95 -12.61
N MET A 64 -6.81 14.61 -11.67
CA MET A 64 -7.06 14.48 -10.23
C MET A 64 -7.46 15.84 -9.60
N PRO A 65 -8.56 16.48 -10.02
CA PRO A 65 -8.95 17.82 -9.54
C PRO A 65 -9.28 17.87 -8.04
N ASN A 66 -9.75 16.78 -7.42
CA ASN A 66 -10.13 16.77 -6.01
C ASN A 66 -8.89 16.72 -5.10
N MET A 67 -7.93 15.84 -5.40
CA MET A 67 -6.62 15.79 -4.74
C MET A 67 -5.78 17.03 -5.05
N HIS A 68 -5.92 17.63 -6.23
CA HIS A 68 -5.30 18.92 -6.54
C HIS A 68 -5.83 20.03 -5.64
N ALA A 69 -7.14 20.14 -5.43
CA ALA A 69 -7.72 21.12 -4.50
C ALA A 69 -7.21 20.93 -3.05
N VAL A 70 -7.06 19.67 -2.59
CA VAL A 70 -6.46 19.36 -1.28
C VAL A 70 -4.95 19.69 -1.23
N ALA A 71 -4.23 19.55 -2.33
CA ALA A 71 -2.81 19.93 -2.43
C ALA A 71 -2.60 21.46 -2.39
N GLU A 72 -3.44 22.24 -3.08
CA GLU A 72 -3.41 23.71 -3.02
C GLU A 72 -3.89 24.25 -1.66
N ALA A 73 -4.74 23.49 -0.94
CA ALA A 73 -5.16 23.78 0.43
C ALA A 73 -4.21 23.20 1.50
N GLY A 74 -3.12 22.53 1.11
CA GLY A 74 -2.21 21.82 2.01
C GLY A 74 -0.75 22.02 1.62
N LEU A 75 0.06 20.98 1.79
CA LEU A 75 1.46 20.93 1.41
C LEU A 75 1.75 19.76 0.46
N ARG A 76 2.59 20.02 -0.53
CA ARG A 76 3.16 19.01 -1.44
C ARG A 76 4.58 18.65 -1.01
N PHE A 77 4.81 17.42 -0.57
CA PHE A 77 6.14 16.95 -0.21
C PHE A 77 6.82 16.34 -1.44
N ARG A 78 7.65 17.16 -2.11
CA ARG A 78 8.23 16.85 -3.43
C ARG A 78 9.31 15.77 -3.39
N ASN A 79 9.94 15.58 -2.24
CA ASN A 79 11.15 14.78 -2.05
C ASN A 79 10.91 13.64 -1.04
N THR A 80 9.79 12.93 -1.21
CA THR A 80 9.37 11.82 -0.36
C THR A 80 9.64 10.46 -1.01
N TRP A 81 10.11 9.50 -0.22
CA TRP A 81 10.59 8.20 -0.69
C TRP A 81 9.93 7.05 0.08
N SER A 82 9.47 6.03 -0.63
CA SER A 82 8.86 4.82 -0.04
C SER A 82 9.77 3.60 -0.22
N MET A 83 9.28 2.44 0.19
CA MET A 83 9.82 1.14 -0.24
C MET A 83 9.25 0.78 -1.63
N PRO A 84 9.87 -0.16 -2.37
CA PRO A 84 9.55 -0.35 -3.79
C PRO A 84 8.32 -1.23 -4.06
N GLU A 85 7.64 -1.71 -3.03
CA GLU A 85 6.50 -2.64 -3.12
C GLU A 85 5.45 -2.39 -2.02
N CYS A 86 4.23 -2.87 -2.27
CA CYS A 86 3.03 -2.61 -1.46
C CYS A 86 3.22 -2.89 0.05
N SER A 87 3.58 -4.14 0.42
CA SER A 87 3.73 -4.53 1.82
C SER A 87 4.84 -3.78 2.56
N PRO A 88 6.09 -3.68 2.05
CA PRO A 88 7.13 -2.91 2.74
C PRO A 88 6.82 -1.40 2.79
N GLY A 89 6.14 -0.84 1.78
CA GLY A 89 5.69 0.56 1.80
C GLY A 89 4.60 0.81 2.85
N ARG A 90 3.61 -0.08 2.92
CA ARG A 90 2.54 -0.04 3.93
C ARG A 90 3.07 -0.28 5.35
N ALA A 91 4.03 -1.20 5.51
CA ALA A 91 4.70 -1.43 6.79
C ALA A 91 5.46 -0.18 7.27
N ALA A 92 6.13 0.54 6.37
CA ALA A 92 6.80 1.80 6.70
C ALA A 92 5.83 2.83 7.30
N PHE A 93 4.67 3.07 6.66
CA PHE A 93 3.65 3.99 7.17
C PHE A 93 3.18 3.67 8.60
N PHE A 94 2.99 2.38 8.89
CA PHE A 94 2.30 1.94 10.09
C PHE A 94 3.21 1.51 11.24
N LEU A 95 4.52 1.35 11.01
CA LEU A 95 5.50 0.97 12.04
C LEU A 95 6.64 1.99 12.20
N GLY A 96 6.86 2.88 11.23
CA GLY A 96 8.00 3.79 11.24
C GLY A 96 9.35 3.08 11.08
N GLN A 97 9.38 1.88 10.49
CA GLN A 97 10.56 1.01 10.43
C GLN A 97 10.89 0.57 8.99
N TYR A 98 12.18 0.41 8.70
CA TYR A 98 12.65 -0.11 7.42
C TYR A 98 12.52 -1.65 7.30
N PRO A 99 12.44 -2.21 6.06
CA PRO A 99 12.33 -3.65 5.77
C PRO A 99 13.31 -4.62 6.46
N HIS A 100 14.47 -4.14 6.89
CA HIS A 100 15.45 -4.97 7.60
C HIS A 100 15.08 -5.20 9.08
N ARG A 101 14.24 -4.36 9.69
CA ARG A 101 13.70 -4.55 11.05
C ARG A 101 12.38 -5.32 11.06
N THR A 102 11.55 -5.11 10.04
CA THR A 102 10.21 -5.71 9.94
C THR A 102 10.21 -7.08 9.24
N ASN A 103 11.29 -7.43 8.53
CA ASN A 103 11.41 -8.60 7.64
C ASN A 103 10.38 -8.68 6.49
N ILE A 104 9.52 -7.67 6.34
CA ILE A 104 8.66 -7.47 5.17
C ILE A 104 9.52 -6.75 4.12
N ARG A 105 9.94 -7.47 3.08
CA ARG A 105 10.94 -7.00 2.08
C ARG A 105 10.40 -7.01 0.65
N GLN A 106 9.33 -7.76 0.42
CA GLN A 106 8.55 -7.93 -0.82
C GLN A 106 7.05 -7.87 -0.48
N ALA A 107 6.18 -7.70 -1.48
CA ALA A 107 4.74 -7.90 -1.35
C ALA A 107 4.43 -9.29 -0.74
N ILE A 108 3.64 -9.31 0.35
CA ILE A 108 3.31 -10.54 1.07
C ILE A 108 2.43 -11.45 0.20
N GLY A 109 2.87 -12.70 0.04
CA GLY A 109 2.20 -13.78 -0.69
C GLY A 109 1.78 -14.96 0.20
N PRO A 110 1.01 -15.93 -0.34
CA PRO A 110 0.45 -17.05 0.43
C PRO A 110 1.50 -18.06 0.93
N ASN A 111 2.73 -17.99 0.41
CA ASN A 111 3.85 -18.84 0.83
C ASN A 111 4.75 -18.16 1.89
N ASP A 112 4.53 -16.88 2.19
CA ASP A 112 5.40 -16.10 3.07
C ASP A 112 5.06 -16.36 4.54
N LEU A 113 6.08 -16.68 5.32
CA LEU A 113 5.96 -17.06 6.73
C LEU A 113 5.53 -15.88 7.62
N ALA A 114 5.03 -16.17 8.82
CA ALA A 114 4.62 -15.17 9.80
C ALA A 114 5.72 -14.14 10.13
N VAL A 115 6.98 -14.56 10.09
CA VAL A 115 8.16 -13.68 10.28
C VAL A 115 8.38 -12.65 9.17
N SER A 116 7.64 -12.74 8.05
CA SER A 116 7.62 -11.76 6.96
C SER A 116 6.29 -10.98 6.90
N GLN A 117 5.60 -10.89 8.04
CA GLN A 117 4.33 -10.20 8.22
C GLN A 117 4.42 -9.29 9.46
N VAL A 118 3.51 -8.32 9.62
CA VAL A 118 3.57 -7.44 10.79
C VAL A 118 3.25 -8.25 12.07
N SER A 119 4.22 -8.35 12.96
CA SER A 119 4.11 -9.05 14.24
C SER A 119 2.91 -8.53 15.07
N PRO A 120 2.12 -9.42 15.70
CA PRO A 120 1.03 -9.03 16.58
C PRO A 120 1.50 -8.23 17.80
N TYR A 121 2.79 -8.29 18.14
CA TYR A 121 3.41 -7.52 19.23
C TYR A 121 3.90 -6.13 18.81
N ALA A 122 4.07 -5.88 17.50
CA ALA A 122 4.57 -4.59 17.01
C ALA A 122 3.60 -3.45 17.35
N THR A 123 4.14 -2.28 17.72
CA THR A 123 3.36 -1.06 17.98
C THR A 123 3.06 -0.36 16.65
N THR A 124 1.88 -0.66 16.12
CA THR A 124 1.35 -0.07 14.89
C THR A 124 0.73 1.32 15.16
N ALA A 125 0.61 2.17 14.13
CA ALA A 125 -0.03 3.47 14.23
C ALA A 125 -1.41 3.45 14.93
N PRO A 126 -2.38 2.56 14.60
CA PRO A 126 -3.63 2.47 15.36
C PRO A 126 -3.43 2.05 16.83
N LYS A 127 -2.48 1.17 17.18
CA LYS A 127 -2.16 0.84 18.58
C LYS A 127 -1.57 2.03 19.34
N LEU A 128 -0.74 2.83 18.68
CA LEU A 128 -0.18 4.08 19.20
C LEU A 128 -1.30 5.10 19.44
N LEU A 129 -2.08 5.43 18.40
CA LEU A 129 -3.18 6.40 18.46
C LEU A 129 -4.25 6.03 19.51
N LYS A 130 -4.47 4.73 19.77
CA LYS A 130 -5.38 4.24 20.81
C LYS A 130 -4.97 4.67 22.23
N LYS A 131 -3.67 4.95 22.48
CA LYS A 131 -3.18 5.56 23.73
C LYS A 131 -3.72 7.00 23.92
N ALA A 132 -3.91 7.73 22.83
CA ALA A 132 -4.58 9.03 22.77
C ALA A 132 -6.12 8.95 22.55
N ASN A 133 -6.74 7.81 22.89
CA ASN A 133 -8.19 7.57 22.81
C ASN A 133 -8.81 7.64 21.39
N TYR A 134 -8.01 7.58 20.32
CA TYR A 134 -8.54 7.48 18.96
C TYR A 134 -9.36 6.19 18.77
N GLU A 135 -10.32 6.21 17.84
CA GLU A 135 -10.89 5.01 17.20
C GLU A 135 -10.29 4.83 15.81
N SER A 136 -9.83 3.63 15.46
CA SER A 136 -9.13 3.40 14.18
C SER A 136 -9.90 2.45 13.25
N ALA A 137 -10.13 2.86 12.01
CA ALA A 137 -10.71 2.04 10.96
C ALA A 137 -9.86 1.99 9.69
N MET A 138 -9.96 0.88 8.94
CA MET A 138 -9.40 0.77 7.58
C MET A 138 -10.43 0.22 6.61
N PHE A 139 -10.44 0.80 5.41
CA PHE A 139 -11.33 0.48 4.30
C PHE A 139 -10.45 0.09 3.09
N GLY A 140 -10.65 -1.08 2.49
CA GLY A 140 -9.90 -1.54 1.31
C GLY A 140 -8.69 -2.45 1.59
N LYS A 141 -7.56 -2.19 0.93
CA LYS A 141 -6.37 -3.08 0.92
C LYS A 141 -5.56 -3.01 2.21
N PHE A 142 -5.42 -4.14 2.91
CA PHE A 142 -4.57 -4.25 4.10
C PHE A 142 -3.10 -4.56 3.75
N HIS A 143 -2.82 -5.77 3.26
CA HIS A 143 -1.50 -6.24 2.80
C HIS A 143 -0.33 -6.19 3.81
N LEU A 144 -0.64 -6.10 5.11
CA LEU A 144 0.35 -6.19 6.21
C LEU A 144 0.54 -7.63 6.74
N ALA A 145 -0.32 -8.56 6.32
CA ALA A 145 -0.30 -9.98 6.63
C ALA A 145 -1.09 -10.77 5.57
N GLY A 146 -1.00 -12.11 5.60
CA GLY A 146 -1.85 -13.02 4.83
C GLY A 146 -2.46 -14.08 5.76
N PRO A 147 -3.72 -14.53 5.54
CA PRO A 147 -4.38 -15.49 6.42
C PRO A 147 -3.76 -16.90 6.39
N GLU A 148 -2.88 -17.21 5.43
CA GLU A 148 -2.33 -18.55 5.19
C GLU A 148 -1.30 -18.98 6.25
N ASN A 149 -0.41 -18.07 6.67
CA ASN A 149 0.66 -18.33 7.62
C ASN A 149 0.60 -17.37 8.82
N ASN A 150 -0.59 -17.09 9.35
CA ASN A 150 -0.79 -16.19 10.48
C ASN A 150 -1.84 -16.72 11.45
N GLU A 151 -1.50 -16.87 12.75
CA GLU A 151 -2.43 -17.38 13.79
C GLU A 151 -3.73 -16.57 13.86
N ALA A 152 -3.67 -15.26 13.60
CA ALA A 152 -4.84 -14.39 13.61
C ALA A 152 -5.72 -14.52 12.34
N GLY A 153 -5.21 -15.11 11.25
CA GLY A 153 -5.93 -15.28 10.00
C GLY A 153 -6.57 -13.99 9.50
N ASN A 154 -7.87 -14.05 9.16
CA ASN A 154 -8.65 -12.88 8.77
C ASN A 154 -8.93 -11.87 9.91
N ALA A 155 -8.64 -12.20 11.18
CA ALA A 155 -8.74 -11.25 12.31
C ALA A 155 -7.53 -10.31 12.44
N THR A 156 -6.46 -10.52 11.65
CA THR A 156 -5.18 -9.81 11.80
C THR A 156 -5.29 -8.28 11.87
N PRO A 157 -6.14 -7.57 11.10
CA PRO A 157 -6.30 -6.11 11.25
C PRO A 157 -6.72 -5.68 12.68
N SER A 158 -7.54 -6.46 13.37
CA SER A 158 -7.93 -6.15 14.75
C SER A 158 -6.82 -6.43 15.76
N VAL A 159 -6.04 -7.50 15.55
CA VAL A 159 -4.82 -7.79 16.32
C VAL A 159 -3.74 -6.72 16.10
N LEU A 160 -3.70 -6.12 14.90
CA LEU A 160 -2.89 -4.94 14.60
C LEU A 160 -3.52 -3.61 15.03
N GLY A 161 -4.65 -3.62 15.74
CA GLY A 161 -5.18 -2.47 16.48
C GLY A 161 -6.33 -1.70 15.82
N TRP A 162 -6.76 -2.08 14.61
CA TRP A 162 -7.95 -1.47 14.00
C TRP A 162 -9.23 -1.93 14.72
N ASP A 163 -10.01 -0.98 15.22
CA ASP A 163 -11.29 -1.20 15.89
C ASP A 163 -12.39 -1.64 14.90
N TYR A 164 -12.26 -1.22 13.63
CA TYR A 164 -13.13 -1.60 12.52
C TYR A 164 -12.33 -1.87 11.24
N PHE A 165 -12.75 -2.86 10.45
CA PHE A 165 -12.17 -3.16 9.15
C PHE A 165 -13.27 -3.47 8.13
N TYR A 166 -13.10 -3.01 6.89
CA TYR A 166 -13.96 -3.36 5.76
C TYR A 166 -13.09 -3.44 4.51
N GLY A 167 -12.66 -4.65 4.10
CA GLY A 167 -11.67 -4.76 3.03
C GLY A 167 -11.19 -6.19 2.78
N TRP A 168 -9.94 -6.35 2.36
CA TRP A 168 -9.30 -7.66 2.16
C TRP A 168 -7.93 -7.68 2.85
N VAL A 169 -7.67 -8.78 3.56
CA VAL A 169 -6.45 -8.94 4.38
C VAL A 169 -5.23 -9.18 3.49
N GLY A 170 -5.33 -10.13 2.55
CA GLY A 170 -4.34 -10.32 1.49
C GLY A 170 -4.21 -9.10 0.58
N GLY A 171 -3.13 -9.04 -0.22
CA GLY A 171 -2.74 -7.81 -0.91
C GLY A 171 -3.37 -7.50 -2.25
N LEU A 172 -4.03 -8.47 -2.87
CA LEU A 172 -4.20 -8.50 -4.31
C LEU A 172 -5.68 -8.62 -4.67
N PRO A 173 -6.18 -7.85 -5.66
CA PRO A 173 -7.45 -8.16 -6.29
C PRO A 173 -7.41 -9.56 -6.92
N GLY A 174 -8.57 -10.20 -7.10
CA GLY A 174 -8.64 -11.34 -8.01
C GLY A 174 -8.30 -10.94 -9.45
N SER A 175 -7.88 -11.90 -10.27
CA SER A 175 -7.71 -11.69 -11.72
C SER A 175 -9.04 -11.33 -12.39
N ILE A 176 -9.00 -10.81 -13.63
CA ILE A 176 -10.23 -10.55 -14.40
C ILE A 176 -10.81 -11.87 -14.91
N ASP A 177 -12.12 -12.06 -14.72
CA ASP A 177 -12.84 -13.20 -15.29
C ASP A 177 -13.23 -12.96 -16.75
N PHE A 178 -12.45 -13.50 -17.69
CA PHE A 178 -12.68 -13.36 -19.12
C PHE A 178 -13.93 -14.11 -19.66
N THR A 179 -14.67 -14.85 -18.82
CA THR A 179 -15.98 -15.43 -19.16
C THR A 179 -17.15 -14.46 -18.91
N ALA A 180 -16.88 -13.33 -18.24
CA ALA A 180 -17.88 -12.37 -17.75
C ALA A 180 -18.99 -13.04 -16.91
N GLY A 181 -18.59 -13.73 -15.84
CA GLY A 181 -19.47 -14.43 -14.90
C GLY A 181 -20.08 -15.72 -15.45
N GLY A 182 -19.38 -16.41 -16.36
CA GLY A 182 -19.90 -17.59 -17.05
C GLY A 182 -21.00 -17.30 -18.09
N ALA A 183 -21.11 -16.04 -18.53
CA ALA A 183 -22.01 -15.63 -19.62
C ALA A 183 -21.46 -16.01 -21.01
N ALA A 184 -20.14 -16.21 -21.16
CA ALA A 184 -19.48 -16.60 -22.39
C ALA A 184 -18.39 -17.67 -22.17
N SER A 185 -17.72 -18.08 -23.25
CA SER A 185 -16.54 -18.97 -23.19
C SER A 185 -15.34 -18.27 -22.54
N ASN A 186 -14.35 -19.04 -22.08
CA ASN A 186 -13.10 -18.47 -21.59
C ASN A 186 -12.40 -17.62 -22.66
N ASN A 187 -11.67 -16.60 -22.23
CA ASN A 187 -10.99 -15.59 -23.06
C ASN A 187 -11.92 -14.82 -24.03
N ALA A 188 -13.23 -14.74 -23.76
CA ALA A 188 -14.17 -14.01 -24.62
C ALA A 188 -14.05 -12.49 -24.47
N TYR A 189 -13.88 -12.00 -23.24
CA TYR A 189 -13.86 -10.56 -22.94
C TYR A 189 -12.71 -10.19 -21.99
N SER A 190 -11.65 -9.59 -22.51
CA SER A 190 -10.43 -9.32 -21.73
C SER A 190 -10.60 -8.33 -20.57
N CYS A 191 -11.68 -7.56 -20.55
CA CYS A 191 -12.03 -6.67 -19.43
C CYS A 191 -13.15 -7.21 -18.51
N GLY A 192 -13.57 -8.46 -18.68
CA GLY A 192 -14.48 -9.16 -17.77
C GLY A 192 -15.96 -8.71 -17.78
N PHE A 193 -16.37 -7.96 -18.80
CA PHE A 193 -17.78 -7.65 -19.10
C PHE A 193 -18.04 -7.78 -20.60
N VAL A 194 -19.31 -7.95 -20.97
CA VAL A 194 -19.74 -7.97 -22.38
C VAL A 194 -19.80 -6.52 -22.92
N PRO A 195 -19.00 -6.15 -23.94
CA PRO A 195 -18.99 -4.78 -24.48
C PRO A 195 -20.22 -4.52 -25.37
N SER A 196 -20.28 -3.37 -26.05
CA SER A 196 -21.33 -3.03 -27.02
C SER A 196 -21.30 -3.94 -28.25
N ALA A 197 -22.36 -3.92 -29.05
CA ALA A 197 -22.38 -4.64 -30.32
C ALA A 197 -21.33 -4.12 -31.33
N ALA A 198 -20.88 -2.86 -31.19
CA ALA A 198 -19.84 -2.29 -32.03
C ALA A 198 -18.44 -2.87 -31.73
N ALA A 199 -18.20 -3.28 -30.49
CA ALA A 199 -16.97 -3.95 -30.03
C ALA A 199 -17.12 -5.48 -29.91
N GLY A 200 -18.17 -6.08 -30.48
CA GLY A 200 -18.36 -7.54 -30.56
C GLY A 200 -19.11 -8.18 -29.39
N GLY A 201 -19.72 -7.39 -28.51
CA GLY A 201 -20.66 -7.82 -27.47
C GLY A 201 -22.12 -7.54 -27.87
N ALA A 202 -22.90 -6.89 -26.99
CA ALA A 202 -24.33 -6.67 -27.21
C ALA A 202 -24.89 -5.41 -26.51
N ASP A 203 -25.66 -4.62 -27.25
CA ASP A 203 -26.31 -3.40 -26.75
C ASP A 203 -27.57 -3.66 -25.91
N MET A 204 -28.01 -4.91 -25.77
CA MET A 204 -29.15 -5.27 -24.90
C MET A 204 -29.05 -6.70 -24.41
N GLY A 205 -29.58 -6.95 -23.20
CA GLY A 205 -29.53 -8.25 -22.56
C GLY A 205 -30.20 -8.27 -21.18
N ALA A 206 -30.07 -9.40 -20.50
CA ALA A 206 -30.60 -9.64 -19.16
C ALA A 206 -29.46 -9.54 -18.14
N CYS A 207 -29.56 -8.59 -17.21
CA CYS A 207 -28.64 -8.48 -16.08
C CYS A 207 -29.23 -9.24 -14.89
N TYR A 208 -28.63 -10.38 -14.54
CA TYR A 208 -29.05 -11.22 -13.43
C TYR A 208 -28.24 -10.91 -12.17
N GLN A 209 -28.89 -10.94 -11.01
CA GLN A 209 -28.26 -10.82 -9.69
C GLN A 209 -28.21 -12.18 -8.99
N ALA A 210 -27.39 -12.31 -7.94
CA ALA A 210 -27.17 -13.58 -7.23
C ALA A 210 -28.41 -14.12 -6.50
N ASP A 211 -29.40 -13.26 -6.22
CA ASP A 211 -30.71 -13.65 -5.68
C ASP A 211 -31.70 -14.14 -6.76
N ASN A 212 -31.26 -14.19 -8.03
CA ASN A 212 -32.04 -14.45 -9.25
C ASN A 212 -33.03 -13.32 -9.64
N SER A 213 -32.96 -12.15 -9.01
CA SER A 213 -33.59 -10.95 -9.56
C SER A 213 -32.92 -10.55 -10.89
N CYS A 214 -33.65 -9.88 -11.77
CA CYS A 214 -33.16 -9.54 -13.09
C CYS A 214 -33.72 -8.22 -13.60
N THR A 215 -32.85 -7.42 -14.22
CA THR A 215 -33.19 -6.19 -14.94
C THR A 215 -32.79 -6.34 -16.39
N GLN A 216 -33.70 -6.06 -17.33
CA GLN A 216 -33.35 -5.99 -18.74
C GLN A 216 -32.66 -4.66 -19.02
N ILE A 217 -31.40 -4.69 -19.43
CA ILE A 217 -30.61 -3.50 -19.77
C ILE A 217 -30.56 -3.35 -21.29
N ARG A 218 -30.61 -2.11 -21.76
CA ARG A 218 -30.28 -1.73 -23.14
C ARG A 218 -29.41 -0.48 -23.09
N SER A 219 -28.21 -0.55 -23.68
CA SER A 219 -27.41 0.62 -24.03
C SER A 219 -28.27 1.54 -24.89
N PRO A 220 -28.57 2.79 -24.49
CA PRO A 220 -29.34 3.68 -25.34
C PRO A 220 -28.50 4.10 -26.54
N GLU A 221 -29.10 4.07 -27.72
CA GLU A 221 -28.61 4.82 -28.88
C GLU A 221 -28.52 6.30 -28.48
N ARG A 222 -27.37 6.96 -28.68
CA ARG A 222 -27.25 8.41 -28.38
C ARG A 222 -28.32 9.16 -29.18
N ALA A 223 -29.18 9.93 -28.50
CA ALA A 223 -30.18 10.75 -29.16
C ALA A 223 -29.53 11.96 -29.84
N HIS A 224 -28.36 12.41 -29.36
CA HIS A 224 -27.56 13.44 -30.02
C HIS A 224 -26.04 13.20 -29.90
N PRO A 225 -25.21 13.55 -30.91
CA PRO A 225 -23.74 13.40 -30.85
C PRO A 225 -23.04 14.20 -29.73
N THR A 226 -23.75 15.11 -29.06
CA THR A 226 -23.24 15.90 -27.93
C THR A 226 -23.66 15.33 -26.57
N GLU A 227 -24.44 14.25 -26.53
CA GLU A 227 -24.71 13.54 -25.28
C GLU A 227 -23.49 12.69 -24.88
N PRO A 228 -23.17 12.58 -23.58
CA PRO A 228 -22.18 11.61 -23.13
C PRO A 228 -22.62 10.19 -23.50
N ALA A 229 -21.72 9.40 -24.10
CA ALA A 229 -22.03 7.99 -24.36
C ALA A 229 -22.14 7.26 -23.01
N GLN A 230 -23.17 6.44 -22.85
CA GLN A 230 -23.31 5.65 -21.63
C GLN A 230 -22.39 4.42 -21.69
N ASP A 231 -22.07 3.87 -20.51
CA ASP A 231 -21.33 2.63 -20.40
C ASP A 231 -22.07 1.49 -21.13
N PRO A 232 -21.38 0.52 -21.74
CA PRO A 232 -22.02 -0.62 -22.39
C PRO A 232 -22.84 -1.44 -21.38
N ALA A 233 -23.94 -2.05 -21.85
CA ALA A 233 -24.89 -2.76 -21.00
C ALA A 233 -24.27 -3.84 -20.08
N GLY A 234 -23.18 -4.48 -20.52
CA GLY A 234 -22.40 -5.39 -19.67
C GLY A 234 -21.66 -4.69 -18.53
N LEU A 235 -21.01 -3.55 -18.78
CA LEU A 235 -20.35 -2.75 -17.74
C LEU A 235 -21.36 -2.13 -16.76
N GLN A 236 -22.51 -1.65 -17.25
CA GLN A 236 -23.61 -1.21 -16.37
C GLN A 236 -24.07 -2.32 -15.42
N CYS A 237 -24.21 -3.54 -15.94
CA CYS A 237 -24.58 -4.70 -15.12
C CYS A 237 -23.48 -5.04 -14.11
N LEU A 238 -22.21 -5.06 -14.55
CA LEU A 238 -21.06 -5.37 -13.71
C LEU A 238 -20.90 -4.38 -12.54
N ALA A 239 -21.06 -3.09 -12.81
CA ALA A 239 -21.06 -2.03 -11.79
C ALA A 239 -22.20 -2.19 -10.77
N SER A 240 -23.33 -2.77 -11.19
CA SER A 240 -24.47 -3.13 -10.31
C SER A 240 -24.31 -4.49 -9.62
N GLY A 241 -23.20 -5.19 -9.82
CA GLY A 241 -22.92 -6.53 -9.25
C GLY A 241 -23.51 -7.71 -9.99
N GLY A 242 -24.31 -7.46 -11.03
CA GLY A 242 -24.95 -8.50 -11.81
C GLY A 242 -24.02 -9.16 -12.82
N ILE A 243 -24.53 -10.20 -13.46
CA ILE A 243 -23.92 -10.89 -14.59
C ILE A 243 -24.82 -10.67 -15.82
N PHE A 244 -24.24 -10.13 -16.89
CA PHE A 244 -24.98 -9.72 -18.09
C PHE A 244 -24.99 -10.82 -19.15
N VAL A 245 -26.19 -11.22 -19.57
CA VAL A 245 -26.39 -12.23 -20.60
C VAL A 245 -26.88 -11.57 -21.89
N PRO A 246 -26.06 -11.55 -22.97
CA PRO A 246 -26.35 -10.81 -24.18
C PRO A 246 -27.60 -11.32 -24.90
N HIS A 247 -28.35 -10.39 -25.50
CA HIS A 247 -29.56 -10.61 -26.30
C HIS A 247 -30.73 -11.33 -25.60
N GLN A 248 -30.65 -11.60 -24.29
CA GLN A 248 -31.75 -12.21 -23.53
C GLN A 248 -32.70 -11.17 -22.93
N THR A 249 -33.94 -11.60 -22.71
CA THR A 249 -34.89 -10.95 -21.78
C THR A 249 -34.87 -11.70 -20.45
N CYS A 250 -35.18 -11.03 -19.34
CA CYS A 250 -35.24 -11.67 -18.02
C CYS A 250 -36.17 -12.89 -18.00
N GLY A 251 -35.69 -13.99 -17.43
CA GLY A 251 -36.39 -15.26 -17.30
C GLY A 251 -35.69 -16.15 -16.27
N THR A 252 -35.59 -17.46 -16.55
CA THR A 252 -34.73 -18.35 -15.75
C THR A 252 -33.25 -18.04 -16.04
N PRO A 253 -32.41 -17.76 -15.04
CA PRO A 253 -30.98 -17.55 -15.26
C PRO A 253 -30.32 -18.77 -15.93
N PRO A 254 -29.36 -18.57 -16.86
CA PRO A 254 -28.54 -19.68 -17.38
C PRO A 254 -27.80 -20.41 -16.26
N SER A 255 -27.76 -21.74 -16.31
CA SER A 255 -27.04 -22.57 -15.34
C SER A 255 -25.51 -22.52 -15.46
N THR A 256 -24.99 -21.61 -16.30
CA THR A 256 -23.55 -21.32 -16.43
C THR A 256 -23.14 -20.07 -15.65
N LEU A 257 -24.08 -19.28 -15.14
CA LEU A 257 -23.74 -18.03 -14.43
C LEU A 257 -23.12 -18.35 -13.07
N ASP A 258 -21.90 -17.86 -12.85
CA ASP A 258 -21.16 -18.10 -11.61
C ASP A 258 -20.97 -16.80 -10.82
N PHE A 259 -21.76 -16.66 -9.75
CA PHE A 259 -21.65 -15.55 -8.80
C PHE A 259 -20.58 -15.80 -7.71
N THR A 260 -19.86 -16.93 -7.75
CA THR A 260 -18.73 -17.25 -6.86
C THR A 260 -17.36 -17.12 -7.51
N GLN A 261 -17.30 -17.02 -8.84
CA GLN A 261 -16.07 -16.75 -9.59
C GLN A 261 -15.47 -15.38 -9.19
N LEU A 262 -14.15 -15.35 -8.97
CA LEU A 262 -13.41 -14.11 -8.71
C LEU A 262 -13.31 -13.25 -9.99
N ASN A 263 -13.48 -11.93 -9.85
CA ASN A 263 -13.26 -10.93 -10.88
C ASN A 263 -12.71 -9.66 -10.20
N GLY A 264 -11.51 -9.21 -10.61
CA GLY A 264 -10.79 -8.10 -9.99
C GLY A 264 -11.61 -6.83 -9.75
N TYR A 265 -12.57 -6.52 -10.62
CA TYR A 265 -13.44 -5.34 -10.56
C TYR A 265 -14.20 -5.19 -9.22
N TYR A 266 -14.66 -6.30 -8.66
CA TYR A 266 -15.52 -6.31 -7.46
C TYR A 266 -15.22 -7.44 -6.47
N VAL A 267 -14.75 -8.60 -6.94
CA VAL A 267 -14.57 -9.80 -6.09
C VAL A 267 -13.13 -9.93 -5.58
N SER A 268 -12.96 -9.74 -4.28
CA SER A 268 -12.04 -10.52 -3.44
C SER A 268 -12.85 -11.02 -2.24
N PRO A 269 -12.34 -11.94 -1.41
CA PRO A 269 -12.90 -12.20 -0.08
C PRO A 269 -12.99 -10.89 0.71
N LEU A 270 -14.20 -10.35 0.83
CA LEU A 270 -14.47 -9.15 1.62
C LEU A 270 -14.59 -9.58 3.08
N VAL A 271 -13.68 -9.10 3.90
CA VAL A 271 -13.65 -9.30 5.34
C VAL A 271 -14.13 -8.02 6.01
N ILE A 272 -15.15 -8.13 6.85
CA ILE A 272 -15.60 -7.06 7.74
C ILE A 272 -15.24 -7.47 9.17
N ILE A 273 -14.57 -6.58 9.91
CA ILE A 273 -14.30 -6.80 11.34
C ILE A 273 -14.96 -5.70 12.13
N LYS A 274 -15.79 -6.09 13.10
CA LYS A 274 -16.53 -5.16 13.96
C LYS A 274 -16.74 -5.78 15.34
N ASP A 275 -16.54 -5.00 16.40
CA ASP A 275 -16.76 -5.42 17.80
C ASP A 275 -16.02 -6.73 18.16
N GLY A 276 -14.88 -6.98 17.51
CA GLY A 276 -14.07 -8.21 17.65
C GLY A 276 -14.57 -9.44 16.87
N HIS A 277 -15.68 -9.33 16.13
CA HIS A 277 -16.19 -10.38 15.24
C HIS A 277 -15.70 -10.20 13.81
N VAL A 278 -15.32 -11.30 13.15
CA VAL A 278 -14.92 -11.35 11.74
C VAL A 278 -16.06 -11.95 10.92
N GLU A 279 -16.56 -11.18 9.95
CA GLU A 279 -17.48 -11.63 8.91
C GLU A 279 -16.70 -11.81 7.59
N GLU A 280 -16.65 -13.03 7.07
CA GLU A 280 -16.24 -13.31 5.69
C GLU A 280 -17.48 -13.22 4.79
N VAL A 281 -17.60 -12.12 4.05
CA VAL A 281 -18.77 -11.81 3.23
C VAL A 281 -18.77 -12.71 1.98
N PRO A 282 -19.84 -13.49 1.72
CA PRO A 282 -19.93 -14.35 0.55
C PRO A 282 -19.80 -13.56 -0.76
N LEU A 283 -19.14 -14.14 -1.76
CA LEU A 283 -18.92 -13.52 -3.07
C LEU A 283 -20.21 -13.28 -3.89
N THR A 284 -21.31 -13.86 -3.42
CA THR A 284 -22.69 -13.68 -3.91
C THR A 284 -23.42 -12.51 -3.24
N ASP A 285 -22.91 -11.94 -2.15
CA ASP A 285 -23.51 -10.82 -1.42
C ASP A 285 -23.29 -9.49 -2.18
N PRO A 286 -24.32 -8.64 -2.36
CA PRO A 286 -24.16 -7.34 -3.04
C PRO A 286 -23.06 -6.43 -2.47
N ARG A 287 -22.69 -6.58 -1.18
CA ARG A 287 -21.58 -5.86 -0.54
C ARG A 287 -20.21 -6.17 -1.16
N ALA A 288 -20.04 -7.37 -1.72
CA ALA A 288 -18.82 -7.84 -2.40
C ALA A 288 -18.94 -7.76 -3.94
N ARG A 289 -19.92 -7.00 -4.46
CA ARG A 289 -20.28 -6.98 -5.89
C ARG A 289 -20.56 -5.57 -6.45
N ARG A 290 -19.62 -4.63 -6.28
CA ARG A 290 -19.59 -3.30 -6.91
C ARG A 290 -18.14 -2.85 -7.14
N TYR A 291 -17.91 -1.78 -7.91
CA TYR A 291 -16.56 -1.27 -8.16
C TYR A 291 -15.83 -0.93 -6.85
N ARG A 292 -14.61 -1.46 -6.63
CA ARG A 292 -13.90 -1.40 -5.34
C ARG A 292 -13.83 0.01 -4.75
N THR A 293 -13.43 1.00 -5.54
CA THR A 293 -13.30 2.39 -5.11
C THR A 293 -14.59 2.95 -4.50
N GLN A 294 -15.75 2.49 -4.98
CA GLN A 294 -17.07 2.88 -4.43
C GLN A 294 -17.39 2.12 -3.14
N ILE A 295 -17.03 0.84 -3.05
CA ILE A 295 -17.18 0.03 -1.81
C ILE A 295 -16.30 0.62 -0.70
N GLU A 296 -15.02 0.88 -0.99
CA GLU A 296 -14.02 1.46 -0.09
C GLU A 296 -14.51 2.83 0.43
N THR A 297 -15.10 3.64 -0.45
CA THR A 297 -15.61 4.98 -0.12
C THR A 297 -16.93 4.95 0.64
N ASP A 298 -17.90 4.11 0.26
CA ASP A 298 -19.19 4.00 0.95
C ASP A 298 -19.01 3.56 2.41
N ALA A 299 -18.18 2.54 2.65
CA ALA A 299 -17.90 2.07 4.00
C ALA A 299 -17.19 3.13 4.86
N ALA A 300 -16.30 3.92 4.25
CA ALA A 300 -15.66 5.06 4.92
C ALA A 300 -16.66 6.16 5.28
N ILE A 301 -17.56 6.54 4.35
CA ILE A 301 -18.62 7.55 4.59
C ILE A 301 -19.55 7.10 5.73
N GLU A 302 -20.04 5.85 5.70
CA GLU A 302 -20.93 5.31 6.73
C GLU A 302 -20.24 5.31 8.11
N TRP A 303 -19.00 4.82 8.17
CA TRP A 303 -18.28 4.74 9.44
C TRP A 303 -17.94 6.12 10.01
N ILE A 304 -17.42 7.05 9.19
CA ILE A 304 -17.07 8.42 9.62
C ILE A 304 -18.32 9.17 10.11
N ASN A 305 -19.41 9.16 9.33
CA ASN A 305 -20.65 9.85 9.72
C ASN A 305 -21.36 9.21 10.94
N SER A 306 -20.96 8.00 11.35
CA SER A 306 -21.41 7.37 12.60
C SER A 306 -20.55 7.71 13.83
N ARG A 307 -19.44 8.45 13.68
CA ARG A 307 -18.54 8.78 14.81
C ARG A 307 -19.10 9.94 15.66
N PRO A 308 -18.97 9.87 17.00
CA PRO A 308 -19.29 11.00 17.87
C PRO A 308 -18.17 12.06 17.80
N ALA A 309 -18.53 13.33 17.63
CA ALA A 309 -17.58 14.45 17.58
C ALA A 309 -16.71 14.63 18.85
N SER A 310 -17.01 13.91 19.94
CA SER A 310 -16.27 13.93 21.21
C SER A 310 -15.12 12.89 21.30
N ARG A 311 -14.86 12.12 20.24
CA ARG A 311 -13.74 11.16 20.18
C ARG A 311 -13.00 11.33 18.84
N PRO A 312 -11.66 11.51 18.85
CA PRO A 312 -10.90 11.56 17.61
C PRO A 312 -10.92 10.20 16.90
N TRP A 313 -10.81 10.20 15.57
CA TRP A 313 -10.76 8.98 14.77
C TRP A 313 -9.63 9.00 13.74
N MET A 314 -9.14 7.80 13.40
CA MET A 314 -8.33 7.56 12.20
C MET A 314 -9.15 6.72 11.22
N ALA A 315 -9.35 7.23 10.01
CA ALA A 315 -9.93 6.52 8.89
C ALA A 315 -8.87 6.32 7.81
N THR A 316 -8.37 5.09 7.66
CA THR A 316 -7.48 4.73 6.56
C THR A 316 -8.31 4.27 5.36
N VAL A 317 -8.48 5.13 4.36
CA VAL A 317 -9.09 4.77 3.07
C VAL A 317 -7.98 4.27 2.15
N SER A 318 -7.81 2.95 2.14
CA SER A 318 -6.72 2.24 1.51
C SER A 318 -7.16 1.72 0.15
N TYR A 319 -7.30 2.62 -0.82
CA TYR A 319 -7.75 2.29 -2.16
C TYR A 319 -6.85 1.22 -2.80
N SER A 320 -7.47 0.27 -3.47
CA SER A 320 -6.82 -0.73 -4.35
C SER A 320 -6.63 -0.25 -5.78
N ALA A 321 -7.32 0.82 -6.19
CA ALA A 321 -6.98 1.53 -7.42
C ALA A 321 -5.63 2.26 -7.23
N ALA A 322 -4.72 2.25 -8.21
CA ALA A 322 -4.84 1.79 -9.59
C ALA A 322 -3.99 0.54 -9.90
N HIS A 323 -3.86 -0.38 -8.93
CA HIS A 323 -3.13 -1.64 -9.05
C HIS A 323 -3.75 -2.58 -10.10
N THR A 324 -2.94 -3.50 -10.61
CA THR A 324 -3.37 -4.58 -11.52
C THR A 324 -4.28 -5.61 -10.83
N PRO A 325 -5.11 -6.34 -11.60
CA PRO A 325 -5.34 -6.18 -13.05
C PRO A 325 -6.15 -4.90 -13.36
N TRP A 326 -5.84 -4.22 -14.46
CA TRP A 326 -6.51 -2.94 -14.77
C TRP A 326 -7.95 -3.14 -15.23
N GLN A 327 -8.88 -2.52 -14.50
CA GLN A 327 -10.33 -2.65 -14.68
C GLN A 327 -10.90 -1.32 -15.17
N GLN A 328 -11.76 -1.34 -16.18
CA GLN A 328 -12.46 -0.14 -16.63
C GLN A 328 -13.41 0.36 -15.52
N PRO A 329 -13.22 1.56 -14.94
CA PRO A 329 -14.15 2.06 -13.92
C PRO A 329 -15.53 2.35 -14.53
N PRO A 330 -16.60 2.46 -13.71
CA PRO A 330 -17.87 3.05 -14.15
C PRO A 330 -17.61 4.41 -14.79
N GLY A 331 -18.10 4.64 -16.01
CA GLY A 331 -17.80 5.86 -16.76
C GLY A 331 -18.32 7.12 -16.09
N ALA A 332 -19.34 7.01 -15.22
CA ALA A 332 -19.82 8.10 -14.37
C ALA A 332 -18.75 8.68 -13.41
N LEU A 333 -17.65 7.96 -13.15
CA LEU A 333 -16.52 8.40 -12.33
C LEU A 333 -15.39 9.05 -13.15
N LEU A 334 -15.56 9.17 -14.47
CA LEU A 334 -14.59 9.76 -15.39
C LEU A 334 -15.03 11.15 -15.84
N SER A 335 -14.08 12.05 -16.06
CA SER A 335 -14.40 13.40 -16.51
C SER A 335 -14.42 13.50 -18.04
N GLY A 336 -15.59 13.77 -18.65
CA GLY A 336 -15.74 14.16 -20.06
C GLY A 336 -15.45 13.07 -21.11
N GLY A 337 -16.48 12.70 -21.88
CA GLY A 337 -16.32 11.79 -23.03
C GLY A 337 -16.47 10.29 -22.69
N HIS A 338 -17.48 9.97 -21.90
CA HIS A 338 -17.79 8.65 -21.35
C HIS A 338 -18.11 7.58 -22.43
N GLY A 339 -18.04 6.29 -22.03
CA GLY A 339 -18.46 5.12 -22.80
C GLY A 339 -17.60 4.74 -24.01
N GLU A 340 -17.58 5.57 -25.05
CA GLU A 340 -17.13 5.18 -26.40
C GLU A 340 -15.61 4.96 -26.53
N MET A 341 -14.79 5.55 -25.65
CA MET A 341 -13.36 5.28 -25.54
C MET A 341 -13.00 4.13 -24.58
N ALA A 342 -13.97 3.59 -23.83
CA ALA A 342 -13.75 2.49 -22.88
C ALA A 342 -14.09 1.14 -23.53
N ASP A 343 -15.22 1.08 -24.23
CA ASP A 343 -15.82 -0.13 -24.82
C ASP A 343 -14.90 -0.95 -25.75
N SER A 344 -13.90 -0.32 -26.37
CA SER A 344 -12.93 -0.97 -27.28
C SER A 344 -11.51 -1.14 -26.69
N LEU A 345 -11.31 -0.93 -25.39
CA LEU A 345 -10.01 -1.11 -24.74
C LEU A 345 -9.77 -2.58 -24.37
N ASP A 346 -8.59 -3.10 -24.74
CA ASP A 346 -8.13 -4.42 -24.31
C ASP A 346 -7.28 -4.31 -23.04
N CYS A 347 -7.84 -4.80 -21.93
CA CYS A 347 -7.19 -4.82 -20.61
C CYS A 347 -5.89 -5.66 -20.57
N THR A 348 -5.65 -6.54 -21.55
CA THR A 348 -4.43 -7.36 -21.65
C THR A 348 -3.30 -6.73 -22.47
N THR A 349 -3.43 -5.45 -22.88
CA THR A 349 -2.43 -4.76 -23.69
C THR A 349 -1.76 -3.59 -22.96
N ASN A 350 -0.48 -3.34 -23.25
CA ASN A 350 0.28 -2.21 -22.69
C ASN A 350 -0.37 -0.84 -22.95
N VAL A 351 -1.08 -0.68 -24.09
CA VAL A 351 -1.72 0.58 -24.47
C VAL A 351 -3.09 0.72 -23.80
N GLY A 352 -3.93 -0.33 -23.85
CA GLY A 352 -5.21 -0.34 -23.17
C GLY A 352 -5.03 -0.19 -21.66
N GLY A 353 -4.17 -1.03 -21.06
CA GLY A 353 -3.82 -0.99 -19.64
C GLY A 353 -3.37 0.40 -19.16
N ARG A 354 -2.52 1.11 -19.92
CA ARG A 354 -2.10 2.48 -19.59
C ARG A 354 -3.25 3.50 -19.60
N ILE A 355 -4.21 3.35 -20.52
CA ILE A 355 -5.41 4.21 -20.59
C ILE A 355 -6.35 3.90 -19.41
N ILE A 356 -6.56 2.62 -19.12
CA ILE A 356 -7.43 2.14 -18.04
C ILE A 356 -6.82 2.51 -16.68
N GLN A 357 -5.51 2.40 -16.49
CA GLN A 357 -4.82 2.80 -15.27
C GLN A 357 -5.00 4.30 -14.99
N ASN A 358 -4.89 5.16 -16.01
CA ASN A 358 -5.26 6.57 -15.89
C ASN A 358 -6.73 6.74 -15.44
N GLN A 359 -7.66 6.00 -16.06
CA GLN A 359 -9.10 6.06 -15.74
C GLN A 359 -9.39 5.60 -14.30
N MET A 360 -8.75 4.53 -13.82
CA MET A 360 -8.86 4.07 -12.43
C MET A 360 -8.41 5.16 -11.44
N THR A 361 -7.35 5.91 -11.77
CA THR A 361 -6.88 7.05 -10.96
C THR A 361 -7.84 8.25 -11.02
N GLU A 362 -8.48 8.55 -12.16
CA GLU A 362 -9.54 9.57 -12.21
C GLU A 362 -10.78 9.17 -11.39
N ALA A 363 -11.13 7.88 -11.40
CA ALA A 363 -12.23 7.35 -10.61
C ALA A 363 -11.93 7.38 -9.10
N LEU A 364 -10.69 7.11 -8.70
CA LEU A 364 -10.19 7.29 -7.33
C LEU A 364 -10.33 8.74 -6.88
N ASP A 365 -9.85 9.71 -7.67
CA ASP A 365 -9.99 11.14 -7.36
C ASP A 365 -11.46 11.58 -7.27
N THR A 366 -12.34 11.05 -8.13
CA THR A 366 -13.77 11.36 -8.11
C THR A 366 -14.44 10.83 -6.84
N GLU A 367 -14.16 9.59 -6.45
CA GLU A 367 -14.68 8.99 -5.21
C GLU A 367 -14.08 9.62 -3.94
N PHE A 368 -12.78 9.96 -3.93
CA PHE A 368 -12.18 10.78 -2.86
C PHE A 368 -12.84 12.17 -2.76
N GLY A 369 -13.17 12.77 -3.90
CA GLY A 369 -13.96 14.00 -3.97
C GLY A 369 -15.42 13.84 -3.53
N ARG A 370 -15.97 12.62 -3.55
CA ARG A 370 -17.29 12.30 -3.01
C ARG A 370 -17.22 12.12 -1.50
N LEU A 371 -16.25 11.34 -1.02
CA LEU A 371 -15.93 11.13 0.40
C LEU A 371 -15.93 12.46 1.17
N LEU A 372 -15.09 13.42 0.75
CA LEU A 372 -14.96 14.70 1.44
C LEU A 372 -16.25 15.52 1.48
N VAL A 373 -17.14 15.38 0.48
CA VAL A 373 -18.43 16.08 0.44
C VAL A 373 -19.48 15.38 1.30
N GLU A 374 -19.55 14.04 1.27
CA GLU A 374 -20.53 13.27 2.03
C GLU A 374 -20.21 13.18 3.54
N ILE A 375 -18.95 13.37 3.95
CA ILE A 375 -18.56 13.57 5.37
C ILE A 375 -18.56 15.06 5.78
N GLY A 376 -19.03 15.96 4.92
CA GLY A 376 -19.19 17.39 5.22
C GLY A 376 -17.92 18.22 5.36
N MET A 377 -16.75 17.68 4.97
CA MET A 377 -15.48 18.41 5.00
C MET A 377 -15.28 19.36 3.81
N ALA A 378 -15.97 19.10 2.69
CA ALA A 378 -15.88 19.90 1.47
C ALA A 378 -17.28 20.12 0.85
N THR A 379 -17.36 21.04 -0.12
CA THR A 379 -18.57 21.30 -0.91
C THR A 379 -18.24 21.36 -2.41
N ARG A 380 -19.27 21.45 -3.25
CA ARG A 380 -19.14 21.63 -4.70
C ARG A 380 -19.50 23.06 -5.09
N ALA A 381 -18.63 23.72 -5.84
CA ALA A 381 -18.96 25.00 -6.48
C ALA A 381 -19.92 24.80 -7.67
N GLN A 382 -20.40 25.91 -8.25
CA GLN A 382 -21.36 25.89 -9.37
C GLN A 382 -20.80 25.25 -10.66
N ASP A 383 -19.49 25.14 -10.79
CA ASP A 383 -18.78 24.46 -11.89
C ASP A 383 -18.41 23.00 -11.57
N GLY A 384 -18.76 22.49 -10.39
CA GLY A 384 -18.44 21.16 -9.92
C GLY A 384 -17.05 21.01 -9.25
N SER A 385 -16.25 22.09 -9.21
CA SER A 385 -14.96 22.05 -8.49
C SER A 385 -15.14 21.82 -6.99
N LEU A 386 -14.14 21.18 -6.37
CA LEU A 386 -14.14 20.89 -4.94
C LEU A 386 -13.72 22.14 -4.16
N VAL A 387 -14.56 22.58 -3.22
CA VAL A 387 -14.27 23.65 -2.28
C VAL A 387 -14.01 23.02 -0.92
N TYR A 388 -12.74 22.95 -0.54
CA TYR A 388 -12.25 22.45 0.75
C TYR A 388 -11.59 23.58 1.52
N ASP A 389 -11.94 23.72 2.80
CA ASP A 389 -11.33 24.65 3.74
C ASP A 389 -10.77 23.84 4.93
N PRO A 390 -9.44 23.67 5.04
CA PRO A 390 -8.83 22.94 6.15
C PRO A 390 -9.16 23.55 7.52
N ALA A 391 -9.29 24.88 7.61
CA ALA A 391 -9.54 25.59 8.87
C ALA A 391 -10.99 25.45 9.35
N ALA A 392 -11.92 25.09 8.45
CA ALA A 392 -13.28 24.71 8.80
C ALA A 392 -13.40 23.27 9.34
N SER A 393 -12.32 22.47 9.28
CA SER A 393 -12.31 21.06 9.68
C SER A 393 -11.34 20.79 10.84
N ASN A 394 -11.76 19.99 11.83
CA ASN A 394 -10.84 19.43 12.82
C ASN A 394 -10.28 18.08 12.33
N THR A 395 -9.70 18.08 11.14
CA THR A 395 -9.20 16.87 10.47
C THR A 395 -7.91 17.17 9.71
N VAL A 396 -6.93 16.27 9.83
CA VAL A 396 -5.73 16.21 8.99
C VAL A 396 -5.99 15.18 7.89
N ILE A 397 -5.82 15.59 6.63
CA ILE A 397 -5.82 14.69 5.47
C ILE A 397 -4.37 14.38 5.12
N VAL A 398 -4.03 13.10 5.01
CA VAL A 398 -2.76 12.61 4.44
C VAL A 398 -3.10 11.82 3.18
N ILE A 399 -2.44 12.09 2.05
CA ILE A 399 -2.58 11.32 0.81
C ILE A 399 -1.18 10.84 0.41
N ALA A 400 -0.98 9.52 0.33
CA ALA A 400 0.31 8.93 -0.03
C ALA A 400 0.18 7.80 -1.07
N GLY A 401 1.17 7.66 -1.95
CA GLY A 401 1.38 6.42 -2.72
C GLY A 401 2.21 5.41 -1.92
N ASP A 402 1.89 4.11 -2.00
CA ASP A 402 2.63 3.09 -1.25
C ASP A 402 3.97 2.67 -1.90
N ASN A 403 4.04 2.64 -3.23
CA ASN A 403 5.27 2.50 -4.00
C ASN A 403 5.25 3.35 -5.28
N GLY A 404 6.34 3.32 -6.05
CA GLY A 404 6.38 3.88 -7.40
C GLY A 404 5.46 3.17 -8.40
N SER A 405 5.33 3.71 -9.60
CA SER A 405 4.40 3.19 -10.62
C SER A 405 4.85 1.84 -11.21
N LEU A 406 3.90 0.97 -11.55
CA LEU A 406 4.18 -0.32 -12.20
C LEU A 406 4.45 -0.17 -13.71
N ALA A 407 5.70 -0.43 -14.12
CA ALA A 407 6.12 -0.70 -15.50
C ALA A 407 5.43 0.15 -16.60
N THR A 408 4.39 -0.36 -17.26
CA THR A 408 3.71 0.31 -18.39
C THR A 408 2.82 1.49 -17.98
N ALA A 409 2.44 1.58 -16.70
CA ALA A 409 1.75 2.73 -16.12
C ALA A 409 2.63 3.98 -16.05
N VAL A 410 3.97 3.81 -15.99
CA VAL A 410 4.96 4.88 -15.79
C VAL A 410 4.85 5.99 -16.86
N LYS A 411 4.83 7.26 -16.44
CA LYS A 411 4.80 8.42 -17.34
C LYS A 411 6.22 8.88 -17.71
N LEU A 412 6.57 8.80 -18.99
CA LEU A 412 7.85 9.32 -19.51
C LEU A 412 8.05 10.80 -19.12
N PRO A 413 9.26 11.22 -18.72
CA PRO A 413 10.55 10.57 -18.94
C PRO A 413 10.97 9.51 -17.90
N PHE A 414 10.11 9.17 -16.93
CA PHE A 414 10.44 8.16 -15.92
C PHE A 414 10.71 6.78 -16.54
N ASP A 415 11.67 6.05 -15.96
CA ASP A 415 12.20 4.79 -16.48
C ASP A 415 11.26 3.62 -16.15
N THR A 416 10.78 2.93 -17.20
CA THR A 416 9.85 1.79 -17.13
C THR A 416 10.48 0.49 -16.63
N GLY A 417 11.80 0.32 -16.78
CA GLY A 417 12.56 -0.85 -16.31
C GLY A 417 13.08 -0.70 -14.89
N ARG A 418 13.25 0.55 -14.43
CA ARG A 418 13.67 0.93 -13.07
C ARG A 418 12.49 1.37 -12.19
N ALA A 419 11.35 0.69 -12.36
CA ALA A 419 10.02 1.00 -11.82
C ALA A 419 9.69 0.23 -10.51
N LYS A 420 8.40 0.08 -10.14
CA LYS A 420 7.94 -0.75 -8.99
C LYS A 420 8.70 -2.08 -8.91
N GLY A 421 9.07 -2.49 -7.69
CA GLY A 421 9.93 -3.65 -7.44
C GLY A 421 11.43 -3.36 -7.54
N THR A 422 11.85 -2.09 -7.69
CA THR A 422 13.26 -1.69 -7.70
C THR A 422 13.51 -0.47 -6.83
N THR A 423 14.69 -0.35 -6.22
CA THR A 423 15.05 0.79 -5.36
C THR A 423 15.45 2.06 -6.15
N TYR A 424 15.30 2.07 -7.48
CA TYR A 424 15.54 3.24 -8.34
C TYR A 424 14.40 4.28 -8.25
N GLN A 425 14.62 5.52 -8.71
CA GLN A 425 13.67 6.61 -8.42
C GLN A 425 12.24 6.34 -8.93
N THR A 426 12.04 5.74 -10.10
CA THR A 426 10.68 5.40 -10.57
C THR A 426 9.99 4.36 -9.68
N GLY A 427 10.75 3.49 -8.99
CA GLY A 427 10.22 2.46 -8.10
C GLY A 427 9.94 2.90 -6.66
N VAL A 428 10.64 3.91 -6.14
CA VAL A 428 10.50 4.37 -4.74
C VAL A 428 10.04 5.81 -4.55
N TRP A 429 10.00 6.66 -5.58
CA TRP A 429 9.56 8.05 -5.43
C TRP A 429 8.02 8.13 -5.51
N ALA A 430 7.39 8.18 -4.34
CA ALA A 430 5.95 8.20 -4.17
C ALA A 430 5.46 9.60 -3.73
N PRO A 431 4.25 10.03 -4.14
CA PRO A 431 3.69 11.31 -3.75
C PRO A 431 3.28 11.33 -2.28
N LEU A 432 3.40 12.49 -1.64
CA LEU A 432 2.84 12.78 -0.33
C LEU A 432 2.23 14.19 -0.31
N ILE A 433 0.94 14.28 0.01
CA ILE A 433 0.21 15.52 0.29
C ILE A 433 -0.28 15.47 1.73
N ILE A 434 -0.14 16.57 2.48
CA ILE A 434 -0.76 16.70 3.81
C ILE A 434 -1.48 18.04 3.90
N ALA A 435 -2.75 18.02 4.31
CA ALA A 435 -3.58 19.20 4.53
C ALA A 435 -4.27 19.13 5.91
N GLY A 436 -4.61 20.28 6.49
CA GLY A 436 -5.29 20.35 7.78
C GLY A 436 -5.17 21.74 8.43
N PRO A 437 -5.86 21.99 9.55
CA PRO A 437 -5.92 23.30 10.20
C PRO A 437 -4.57 23.82 10.74
N GLN A 438 -3.55 22.97 10.81
CA GLN A 438 -2.21 23.27 11.32
C GLN A 438 -1.20 23.69 10.23
N VAL A 439 -1.61 23.81 8.97
CA VAL A 439 -0.71 24.20 7.86
C VAL A 439 -0.58 25.72 7.78
N ASP A 440 0.61 26.25 8.06
CA ASP A 440 0.94 27.64 7.69
C ASP A 440 1.33 27.74 6.21
N GLN A 441 0.85 28.80 5.56
CA GLN A 441 1.06 29.10 4.14
C GLN A 441 0.77 27.91 3.21
N PRO A 442 -0.51 27.49 3.09
CA PRO A 442 -0.92 26.38 2.22
C PRO A 442 -0.64 26.66 0.74
N GLY A 443 -0.58 25.59 -0.05
CA GLY A 443 -0.25 25.59 -1.48
C GLY A 443 1.24 25.51 -1.78
N ARG A 444 2.12 25.72 -0.79
CA ARG A 444 3.59 25.60 -0.97
C ARG A 444 4.05 24.15 -1.11
N GLU A 445 5.28 24.00 -1.60
CA GLU A 445 5.96 22.71 -1.70
C GLU A 445 7.08 22.59 -0.65
N VAL A 446 7.28 21.38 -0.13
CA VAL A 446 8.40 21.03 0.74
C VAL A 446 9.41 20.22 -0.08
N GLY A 447 10.60 20.80 -0.29
CA GLY A 447 11.69 20.18 -1.06
C GLY A 447 12.64 19.30 -0.24
N HIS A 448 12.50 19.30 1.09
CA HIS A 448 13.35 18.54 2.01
C HIS A 448 13.00 17.04 2.04
N MET A 449 13.98 16.19 2.37
CA MET A 449 13.83 14.74 2.33
C MET A 449 12.87 14.24 3.42
N LEU A 450 11.87 13.47 3.00
CA LEU A 450 11.04 12.63 3.87
C LEU A 450 11.11 11.17 3.39
N ASN A 451 10.95 10.21 4.29
CA ASN A 451 10.67 8.82 3.95
C ASN A 451 9.26 8.46 4.42
N MET A 452 8.63 7.45 3.82
CA MET A 452 7.30 7.00 4.24
C MET A 452 7.25 6.40 5.66
N VAL A 453 8.40 6.05 6.27
CA VAL A 453 8.47 5.80 7.73
C VAL A 453 8.07 7.03 8.57
N ASP A 454 8.22 8.24 8.04
CA ASP A 454 7.94 9.49 8.77
C ASP A 454 6.45 9.72 9.01
N LEU A 455 5.55 9.02 8.30
CA LEU A 455 4.12 9.08 8.58
C LEU A 455 3.76 8.48 9.94
N PHE A 456 4.51 7.47 10.42
CA PHE A 456 4.31 6.91 11.76
C PHE A 456 4.60 7.94 12.85
N GLN A 457 5.71 8.67 12.72
CA GLN A 457 6.03 9.82 13.57
C GLN A 457 4.92 10.87 13.50
N PHE A 458 4.49 11.24 12.28
CA PHE A 458 3.46 12.25 12.08
C PHE A 458 2.12 11.90 12.74
N PHE A 459 1.69 10.63 12.68
CA PHE A 459 0.48 10.20 13.39
C PHE A 459 0.64 10.32 14.91
N GLY A 460 1.82 10.03 15.46
CA GLY A 460 2.15 10.30 16.86
C GLY A 460 2.11 11.80 17.21
N GLU A 461 2.76 12.64 16.41
CA GLU A 461 2.79 14.10 16.55
C GLU A 461 1.38 14.72 16.56
N VAL A 462 0.52 14.28 15.63
CA VAL A 462 -0.88 14.71 15.52
C VAL A 462 -1.75 14.26 16.71
N ALA A 463 -1.35 13.19 17.40
CA ALA A 463 -1.97 12.71 18.64
C ALA A 463 -1.33 13.25 19.93
N GLY A 464 -0.24 14.01 19.83
CA GLY A 464 0.51 14.50 21.00
C GLY A 464 1.32 13.42 21.74
N LEU A 465 1.75 12.36 21.04
CA LEU A 465 2.49 11.23 21.58
C LEU A 465 3.96 11.25 21.11
N ASP A 466 4.91 10.95 22.00
CA ASP A 466 6.30 10.69 21.60
C ASP A 466 6.47 9.21 21.20
N VAL A 467 6.66 8.97 19.91
CA VAL A 467 6.78 7.61 19.36
C VAL A 467 8.07 6.91 19.81
N HIS A 468 9.11 7.64 20.22
CA HIS A 468 10.36 7.05 20.71
C HIS A 468 10.28 6.64 22.19
N GLU A 469 9.34 7.21 22.98
CA GLU A 469 8.99 6.68 24.31
C GLU A 469 7.99 5.51 24.21
N GLU A 470 7.11 5.53 23.20
CA GLU A 470 5.95 4.63 23.12
C GLU A 470 6.18 3.32 22.34
N VAL A 471 7.33 3.15 21.66
CA VAL A 471 7.73 1.93 20.94
C VAL A 471 8.97 1.29 21.59
N PRO A 472 8.95 0.00 22.02
CA PRO A 472 10.09 -0.64 22.69
C PRO A 472 11.35 -0.88 21.85
N ARG A 473 11.25 -0.78 20.52
CA ARG A 473 12.32 -1.01 19.54
C ARG A 473 12.53 0.26 18.71
N THR A 474 13.69 0.36 18.06
CA THR A 474 14.00 1.50 17.18
C THR A 474 12.93 1.68 16.11
N VAL A 475 12.51 2.93 15.93
CA VAL A 475 11.84 3.43 14.72
C VAL A 475 12.81 4.30 13.95
N ASP A 476 12.80 4.16 12.63
CA ASP A 476 13.64 4.89 11.67
C ASP A 476 13.04 6.25 11.26
N SER A 477 11.83 6.55 11.75
CA SER A 477 11.03 7.74 11.46
C SER A 477 11.63 9.05 11.97
N ALA A 478 11.27 10.16 11.32
CA ALA A 478 11.69 11.51 11.65
C ALA A 478 10.50 12.50 11.60
N SER A 479 10.66 13.65 12.26
CA SER A 479 9.60 14.65 12.49
C SER A 479 9.05 15.29 11.22
N VAL A 480 7.71 15.41 11.11
CA VAL A 480 7.01 15.97 9.93
C VAL A 480 6.24 17.23 10.27
N LEU A 481 5.59 17.29 11.44
CA LEU A 481 4.79 18.42 11.90
C LEU A 481 5.48 19.80 11.79
N PRO A 482 6.81 19.94 12.02
CA PRO A 482 7.51 21.22 11.82
C PRO A 482 7.41 21.77 10.38
N TYR A 483 7.35 20.92 9.35
CA TYR A 483 7.17 21.40 7.97
C TYR A 483 5.77 21.99 7.73
N LEU A 484 4.76 21.58 8.51
CA LEU A 484 3.41 22.13 8.44
C LEU A 484 3.33 23.50 9.11
N THR A 485 3.91 23.63 10.31
CA THR A 485 3.78 24.83 11.16
C THR A 485 4.86 25.89 10.92
N ASN A 486 5.98 25.55 10.27
CA ASN A 486 7.07 26.47 9.94
C ASN A 486 7.47 26.35 8.46
N PRO A 487 7.14 27.33 7.60
CA PRO A 487 7.55 27.32 6.19
C PRO A 487 9.05 27.41 5.95
N GLU A 488 9.82 27.95 6.90
CA GLU A 488 11.29 28.05 6.86
C GLU A 488 11.96 26.85 7.56
N GLN A 489 11.27 25.72 7.72
CA GLN A 489 11.77 24.53 8.39
C GLN A 489 12.90 23.86 7.56
N PRO A 490 14.15 23.80 8.07
CA PRO A 490 15.24 23.10 7.39
C PRO A 490 15.02 21.58 7.37
N SER A 491 15.76 20.89 6.49
CA SER A 491 15.72 19.42 6.39
C SER A 491 16.01 18.74 7.73
N VAL A 492 15.05 17.95 8.20
CA VAL A 492 15.19 17.08 9.39
C VAL A 492 16.06 15.87 9.05
N ARG A 493 15.93 15.33 7.83
CA ARG A 493 16.75 14.24 7.31
C ARG A 493 18.01 14.75 6.61
N SER A 494 19.12 14.07 6.84
CA SER A 494 20.39 14.21 6.13
C SER A 494 20.54 13.19 4.99
N ILE A 495 19.81 12.07 5.06
CA ILE A 495 19.79 10.99 4.08
C ILE A 495 18.39 10.39 3.90
N ASN A 496 18.22 9.60 2.85
CA ASN A 496 17.07 8.72 2.69
C ASN A 496 17.52 7.29 2.32
N PHE A 497 16.82 6.27 2.82
CA PHE A 497 17.15 4.86 2.62
C PHE A 497 15.93 4.06 2.17
N THR A 498 16.15 3.09 1.27
CA THR A 498 15.13 2.20 0.72
C THR A 498 15.69 0.80 0.50
N MET A 499 14.86 -0.24 0.62
CA MET A 499 15.29 -1.64 0.53
C MET A 499 14.22 -2.51 -0.14
N ALA A 500 14.67 -3.51 -0.89
CA ALA A 500 13.89 -4.63 -1.42
C ALA A 500 14.61 -5.96 -1.17
N GLY A 501 13.86 -7.05 -1.20
CA GLY A 501 14.40 -8.40 -1.28
C GLY A 501 13.33 -9.45 -0.96
N PHE A 502 13.65 -10.72 -1.13
CA PHE A 502 12.65 -11.75 -0.88
C PHE A 502 12.18 -11.81 0.59
N ASN A 503 10.88 -12.04 0.76
CA ASN A 503 10.29 -12.47 2.03
C ASN A 503 10.75 -13.90 2.37
N TYR A 504 10.75 -14.25 3.65
CA TYR A 504 11.10 -15.59 4.11
C TYR A 504 9.97 -16.59 3.84
N GLN A 505 10.30 -17.66 3.12
CA GLN A 505 9.43 -18.81 2.86
C GLN A 505 10.09 -20.09 3.41
N ALA A 506 9.27 -21.09 3.75
CA ALA A 506 9.72 -22.33 4.38
C ALA A 506 10.89 -22.98 3.62
N ASN A 507 11.92 -23.41 4.35
CA ASN A 507 13.11 -24.11 3.84
C ASN A 507 13.91 -23.33 2.77
N GLY A 508 13.88 -21.99 2.80
CA GLY A 508 14.55 -21.16 1.81
C GLY A 508 13.82 -21.09 0.47
N GLY A 509 12.50 -21.19 0.49
CA GLY A 509 11.65 -20.99 -0.69
C GLY A 509 11.73 -19.57 -1.24
N SER A 510 11.25 -19.39 -2.47
CA SER A 510 11.03 -18.08 -3.09
C SER A 510 9.92 -18.21 -4.14
N ASN A 511 9.30 -17.08 -4.48
CA ASN A 511 8.26 -17.02 -5.51
C ASN A 511 8.82 -17.39 -6.89
N GLY A 512 7.96 -18.00 -7.73
CA GLY A 512 8.37 -18.52 -9.03
C GLY A 512 8.79 -17.43 -10.03
N PRO A 513 9.66 -17.73 -11.01
CA PRO A 513 10.09 -16.74 -11.99
C PRO A 513 8.96 -16.27 -12.90
N CYS A 514 8.88 -14.96 -13.08
CA CYS A 514 7.99 -14.25 -13.99
C CYS A 514 8.83 -13.44 -14.98
N VAL A 515 8.52 -13.51 -16.28
CA VAL A 515 9.20 -12.75 -17.32
C VAL A 515 8.27 -11.64 -17.82
N ILE A 516 8.66 -10.39 -17.58
CA ILE A 516 7.94 -9.18 -17.99
C ILE A 516 8.83 -8.42 -18.98
N SER A 517 8.38 -8.31 -20.24
CA SER A 517 9.18 -7.75 -21.34
C SER A 517 10.53 -8.49 -21.49
N THR A 518 11.66 -7.79 -21.37
CA THR A 518 13.03 -8.32 -21.48
C THR A 518 13.68 -8.70 -20.14
N ALA A 519 12.91 -8.68 -19.04
CA ALA A 519 13.43 -8.91 -17.69
C ALA A 519 12.71 -10.07 -16.99
N CYS A 520 13.45 -10.81 -16.18
CA CYS A 520 12.96 -11.84 -15.27
C CYS A 520 12.95 -11.30 -13.84
N THR A 521 11.89 -11.61 -13.09
CA THR A 521 11.71 -11.24 -11.69
C THR A 521 11.02 -12.35 -10.91
N GLN A 522 11.22 -12.38 -9.60
CA GLN A 522 10.50 -13.25 -8.64
C GLN A 522 9.66 -12.43 -7.66
N ILE A 523 9.33 -11.18 -8.03
CA ILE A 523 8.50 -10.26 -7.25
C ILE A 523 7.00 -10.66 -7.25
N PRO A 524 6.39 -11.09 -8.38
CA PRO A 524 5.01 -11.59 -8.38
C PRO A 524 4.83 -12.82 -7.48
N THR A 525 3.93 -12.73 -6.51
CA THR A 525 3.70 -13.76 -5.48
C THR A 525 2.97 -15.01 -5.99
N SER A 526 2.45 -14.98 -7.22
CA SER A 526 1.79 -16.11 -7.87
C SER A 526 1.86 -16.01 -9.40
N LYS A 527 1.48 -17.11 -10.07
CA LYS A 527 1.21 -17.13 -11.51
C LYS A 527 0.22 -16.03 -11.94
N SER A 528 -0.90 -15.90 -11.24
CA SER A 528 -1.93 -14.93 -11.61
C SER A 528 -1.43 -13.49 -11.52
N VAL A 529 -0.68 -13.13 -10.48
CA VAL A 529 -0.06 -11.79 -10.36
C VAL A 529 0.96 -11.54 -11.47
N CYS A 530 1.70 -12.56 -11.92
CA CYS A 530 2.58 -12.44 -13.06
C CYS A 530 1.80 -12.10 -14.36
N GLU A 531 0.69 -12.79 -14.59
CA GLU A 531 -0.12 -12.67 -15.81
C GLU A 531 -1.00 -11.40 -15.81
N ASP A 532 -1.56 -11.01 -14.67
CA ASP A 532 -2.26 -9.73 -14.45
C ASP A 532 -1.29 -8.52 -14.60
N ASN A 533 0.02 -8.73 -14.43
CA ASN A 533 1.09 -7.76 -14.72
C ASN A 533 1.61 -7.84 -16.18
N LEU A 534 0.91 -8.56 -17.07
CA LEU A 534 1.28 -8.81 -18.47
C LEU A 534 2.61 -9.56 -18.67
N GLY A 535 3.01 -10.35 -17.67
CA GLY A 535 4.15 -11.25 -17.71
C GLY A 535 3.81 -12.67 -18.15
N VAL A 536 4.85 -13.46 -18.43
CA VAL A 536 4.78 -14.91 -18.63
C VAL A 536 5.32 -15.60 -17.39
N TRP A 537 4.54 -16.50 -16.79
CA TRP A 537 5.00 -17.33 -15.66
C TRP A 537 5.89 -18.47 -16.15
N TRP A 538 7.08 -18.62 -15.54
CA TRP A 538 8.03 -19.72 -15.77
C TRP A 538 8.14 -20.66 -14.57
N GLY A 539 7.53 -20.31 -13.44
CA GLY A 539 7.44 -21.17 -12.25
C GLY A 539 6.58 -22.43 -12.45
N PRO A 540 6.38 -23.23 -11.39
CA PRO A 540 5.51 -24.40 -11.44
C PRO A 540 4.10 -24.04 -11.95
N GLY A 541 3.56 -24.84 -12.88
CA GLY A 541 2.25 -24.57 -13.51
C GLY A 541 2.28 -23.58 -14.69
N TYR A 542 3.45 -23.33 -15.30
CA TYR A 542 3.57 -22.56 -16.54
C TYR A 542 2.79 -23.17 -17.72
N GLU A 543 2.45 -22.33 -18.70
CA GLU A 543 1.77 -22.72 -19.94
C GLU A 543 2.77 -22.91 -21.09
N GLN A 544 2.69 -24.05 -21.78
CA GLN A 544 3.69 -24.49 -22.78
C GLN A 544 3.68 -23.62 -24.06
N ASP A 545 2.53 -23.02 -24.40
CA ASP A 545 2.35 -22.19 -25.59
C ASP A 545 2.93 -20.77 -25.45
N LYS A 546 3.25 -20.31 -24.22
CA LYS A 546 3.78 -18.96 -23.94
C LYS A 546 5.26 -18.77 -24.29
N GLY A 547 5.88 -19.71 -25.00
CA GLY A 547 7.30 -19.65 -25.36
C GLY A 547 8.25 -19.89 -24.18
N VAL A 548 7.77 -20.54 -23.11
CA VAL A 548 8.61 -21.09 -22.03
C VAL A 548 9.48 -22.23 -22.58
N VAL A 549 10.70 -22.39 -22.06
CA VAL A 549 11.52 -23.58 -22.40
C VAL A 549 10.98 -24.79 -21.64
N GLU A 550 10.55 -25.82 -22.34
CA GLU A 550 9.96 -26.99 -21.70
C GLU A 550 10.95 -27.76 -20.81
N ASN A 551 10.56 -28.02 -19.56
CA ASN A 551 11.29 -28.85 -18.61
C ASN A 551 10.45 -30.03 -18.05
N GLY A 552 9.40 -30.43 -18.78
CA GLY A 552 8.46 -31.48 -18.34
C GLY A 552 7.34 -31.00 -17.42
N GLY A 553 7.06 -29.69 -17.37
CA GLY A 553 5.99 -29.11 -16.56
C GLY A 553 6.34 -28.89 -15.09
N VAL A 554 7.61 -29.09 -14.70
CA VAL A 554 8.11 -28.85 -13.35
C VAL A 554 8.12 -27.35 -13.03
N GLY A 555 8.43 -26.52 -14.02
CA GLY A 555 8.69 -25.09 -13.86
C GLY A 555 10.09 -24.83 -13.32
N TYR A 556 10.48 -23.56 -13.33
CA TYR A 556 11.77 -23.08 -12.86
C TYR A 556 11.66 -22.49 -11.45
N LYS A 557 12.75 -22.51 -10.68
CA LYS A 557 12.82 -21.93 -9.34
C LYS A 557 13.41 -20.55 -9.31
N THR A 558 14.39 -20.25 -10.18
CA THR A 558 15.06 -18.94 -10.19
C THR A 558 15.18 -18.34 -11.58
N CYS A 559 15.31 -17.01 -11.65
CA CYS A 559 15.63 -16.32 -12.90
C CYS A 559 17.00 -16.72 -13.49
N GLY A 560 17.94 -17.18 -12.66
CA GLY A 560 19.18 -17.82 -13.11
C GLY A 560 18.90 -19.07 -13.94
N GLU A 561 18.05 -19.98 -13.44
CA GLU A 561 17.67 -21.21 -14.17
C GLU A 561 16.93 -20.90 -15.48
N VAL A 562 16.09 -19.85 -15.52
CA VAL A 562 15.45 -19.36 -16.75
C VAL A 562 16.50 -18.95 -17.78
N ASN A 563 17.54 -18.21 -17.37
CA ASN A 563 18.63 -17.82 -18.27
C ASN A 563 19.49 -19.01 -18.74
N GLN A 564 19.75 -20.00 -17.87
CA GLN A 564 20.39 -21.26 -18.30
C GLN A 564 19.54 -21.98 -19.36
N ALA A 565 18.21 -22.04 -19.15
CA ALA A 565 17.30 -22.67 -20.08
C ALA A 565 17.24 -21.96 -21.44
N LEU A 566 17.16 -20.63 -21.45
CA LEU A 566 17.22 -19.81 -22.66
C LEU A 566 18.53 -20.02 -23.43
N TYR A 567 19.67 -19.93 -22.73
CA TYR A 567 21.00 -20.17 -23.30
C TYR A 567 21.12 -21.58 -23.90
N SER A 568 20.57 -22.61 -23.24
CA SER A 568 20.55 -24.00 -23.75
C SER A 568 19.81 -24.18 -25.08
N LYS A 569 18.96 -23.21 -25.47
CA LYS A 569 18.23 -23.19 -26.74
C LYS A 569 18.80 -22.17 -27.75
N GLY A 570 19.92 -21.51 -27.43
CA GLY A 570 20.48 -20.44 -28.25
C GLY A 570 19.60 -19.19 -28.31
N ARG A 571 18.85 -18.91 -27.24
CA ARG A 571 18.09 -17.67 -27.06
C ARG A 571 18.89 -16.71 -26.19
N ASP A 572 18.67 -15.41 -26.40
CA ASP A 572 19.26 -14.37 -25.56
C ASP A 572 18.82 -14.53 -24.09
N MET A 573 19.73 -14.20 -23.17
CA MET A 573 19.44 -14.17 -21.73
C MET A 573 18.72 -12.86 -21.36
N LEU A 574 17.82 -12.95 -20.39
CA LEU A 574 17.05 -11.81 -19.87
C LEU A 574 17.87 -11.04 -18.82
N ASN A 575 17.51 -9.77 -18.62
CA ASN A 575 17.92 -9.06 -17.41
C ASN A 575 17.29 -9.75 -16.17
N ILE A 576 17.96 -9.73 -15.03
CA ILE A 576 17.46 -10.30 -13.76
C ILE A 576 17.25 -9.15 -12.78
N LEU A 577 16.02 -8.96 -12.29
CA LEU A 577 15.75 -8.01 -11.20
C LEU A 577 16.41 -8.50 -9.90
N ALA A 578 16.85 -7.55 -9.07
CA ALA A 578 17.60 -7.83 -7.86
C ALA A 578 16.82 -8.69 -6.85
N GLU A 579 17.46 -9.76 -6.36
CA GLU A 579 16.95 -10.67 -5.32
C GLU A 579 17.04 -10.03 -3.92
N ALA A 580 17.98 -9.10 -3.77
CA ALA A 580 18.08 -8.14 -2.68
C ALA A 580 18.65 -6.83 -3.22
N SER A 581 18.08 -5.70 -2.79
CA SER A 581 18.47 -4.36 -3.23
C SER A 581 18.41 -3.38 -2.06
N ALA A 582 19.38 -2.48 -1.99
CA ALA A 582 19.38 -1.36 -1.04
C ALA A 582 19.83 -0.10 -1.76
N ALA A 583 19.19 1.04 -1.48
CA ALA A 583 19.62 2.32 -2.00
C ALA A 583 19.56 3.41 -0.93
N ILE A 584 20.56 4.28 -0.95
CA ILE A 584 20.71 5.44 -0.07
C ILE A 584 20.94 6.70 -0.91
N ARG A 585 20.40 7.84 -0.46
CA ARG A 585 20.67 9.15 -1.08
C ARG A 585 20.95 10.24 -0.06
N ASP A 586 21.70 11.26 -0.48
CA ASP A 586 21.72 12.60 0.09
C ASP A 586 20.92 13.57 -0.79
N ASP A 587 21.06 14.90 -0.63
CA ASP A 587 20.36 15.90 -1.43
C ASP A 587 20.66 15.88 -2.95
N ARG A 588 21.77 15.26 -3.37
CA ARG A 588 22.26 15.31 -4.77
C ARG A 588 22.67 13.95 -5.34
N TYR A 589 23.15 13.03 -4.51
CA TYR A 589 23.68 11.75 -4.96
C TYR A 589 22.91 10.57 -4.37
N LYS A 590 22.79 9.51 -5.17
CA LYS A 590 22.17 8.25 -4.79
C LYS A 590 23.10 7.08 -5.14
N LEU A 591 23.32 6.20 -4.18
CA LEU A 591 24.03 4.94 -4.34
C LEU A 591 23.01 3.80 -4.28
N VAL A 592 23.01 2.93 -5.27
CA VAL A 592 22.20 1.71 -5.33
C VAL A 592 23.13 0.51 -5.26
N ARG A 593 22.80 -0.48 -4.43
CA ARG A 593 23.44 -1.80 -4.36
C ARG A 593 22.42 -2.87 -4.72
N ASN A 594 22.71 -3.68 -5.73
CA ASN A 594 21.86 -4.76 -6.20
C ASN A 594 22.58 -6.10 -6.09
N THR A 595 21.90 -7.16 -5.68
CA THR A 595 22.41 -8.54 -5.69
C THR A 595 21.49 -9.45 -6.52
N THR A 596 22.08 -10.27 -7.39
CA THR A 596 21.38 -11.20 -8.29
C THR A 596 22.10 -12.55 -8.37
N THR A 597 21.38 -13.66 -8.54
CA THR A 597 21.98 -14.97 -8.85
C THR A 597 21.93 -15.22 -10.35
N GLN A 598 23.07 -14.99 -11.00
CA GLN A 598 23.20 -15.04 -12.46
C GLN A 598 23.69 -16.41 -12.92
N PHE A 599 23.20 -16.87 -14.08
CA PHE A 599 23.80 -17.98 -14.81
C PHE A 599 25.01 -17.46 -15.61
N LEU A 600 26.15 -18.16 -15.50
CA LEU A 600 27.41 -17.81 -16.15
C LEU A 600 27.84 -18.92 -17.11
N PRO A 601 27.67 -18.75 -18.44
CA PRO A 601 28.02 -19.74 -19.46
C PRO A 601 29.48 -20.22 -19.43
N GLU A 602 30.40 -19.39 -18.95
CA GLU A 602 31.84 -19.69 -18.87
C GLU A 602 32.20 -20.72 -17.77
N ILE A 603 31.28 -21.00 -16.84
CA ILE A 603 31.41 -22.03 -15.80
C ILE A 603 30.27 -23.06 -15.80
N ASP A 604 29.26 -22.90 -16.69
CA ASP A 604 27.99 -23.64 -16.70
C ASP A 604 27.37 -23.78 -15.29
N GLY A 605 27.23 -22.64 -14.62
CA GLY A 605 26.81 -22.60 -13.23
C GLY A 605 26.34 -21.22 -12.77
N PHE A 606 25.86 -21.16 -11.53
CA PHE A 606 25.29 -19.95 -10.95
C PHE A 606 26.28 -19.23 -10.05
N LYS A 607 26.21 -17.89 -10.05
CA LYS A 607 27.02 -17.03 -9.19
C LYS A 607 26.16 -15.88 -8.65
N SER A 608 26.25 -15.63 -7.35
CA SER A 608 25.75 -14.37 -6.78
C SER A 608 26.66 -13.21 -7.20
N VAL A 609 26.06 -12.18 -7.79
CA VAL A 609 26.72 -10.98 -8.30
C VAL A 609 26.09 -9.78 -7.61
N THR A 610 26.90 -9.06 -6.83
CA THR A 610 26.56 -7.75 -6.28
C THR A 610 27.15 -6.65 -7.16
N THR A 611 26.32 -5.70 -7.57
CA THR A 611 26.73 -4.45 -8.22
C THR A 611 26.46 -3.26 -7.32
N GLU A 612 27.23 -2.19 -7.51
CA GLU A 612 26.96 -0.87 -6.94
C GLU A 612 26.98 0.18 -8.06
N GLU A 613 26.00 1.09 -8.06
CA GLU A 613 25.79 2.12 -9.08
C GLU A 613 25.58 3.47 -8.37
N LEU A 614 26.26 4.54 -8.82
CA LEU A 614 26.17 5.88 -8.23
C LEU A 614 25.57 6.86 -9.23
N PHE A 615 24.61 7.67 -8.80
CA PHE A 615 23.92 8.63 -9.66
C PHE A 615 23.91 10.02 -9.05
N GLU A 616 24.08 11.06 -9.86
CA GLU A 616 23.62 12.41 -9.52
C GLU A 616 22.13 12.52 -9.89
N ILE A 617 21.29 12.92 -8.93
CA ILE A 617 19.82 12.94 -9.07
C ILE A 617 19.22 14.28 -8.61
N ASN A 618 17.99 14.59 -9.03
CA ASN A 618 17.23 15.74 -8.51
C ASN A 618 15.72 15.58 -8.73
N GLN A 619 14.95 16.41 -8.03
CA GLN A 619 13.49 16.40 -8.03
C GLN A 619 12.87 17.53 -8.89
N ALA A 620 13.55 17.93 -9.97
CA ALA A 620 13.10 19.02 -10.85
C ALA A 620 11.86 18.64 -11.68
N ALA A 621 10.98 19.60 -11.94
CA ALA A 621 9.79 19.42 -12.78
C ALA A 621 9.85 20.32 -14.04
N PRO A 622 9.29 19.88 -15.18
CA PRO A 622 8.67 18.57 -15.42
C PRO A 622 9.68 17.45 -15.75
N LEU A 623 10.98 17.76 -15.84
CA LEU A 623 12.04 16.83 -16.22
C LEU A 623 13.02 16.63 -15.03
N PRO A 624 12.85 15.57 -14.22
CA PRO A 624 13.77 15.26 -13.13
C PRO A 624 15.04 14.59 -13.63
N LEU A 625 16.09 14.62 -12.81
CA LEU A 625 17.37 13.99 -13.12
C LEU A 625 17.38 12.53 -12.59
N LEU A 626 17.08 11.60 -13.49
CA LEU A 626 16.79 10.20 -13.17
C LEU A 626 18.04 9.29 -13.12
N ASP A 627 17.97 8.25 -12.30
CA ASP A 627 19.00 7.22 -12.09
C ASP A 627 18.90 6.11 -13.15
N THR A 628 19.01 6.52 -14.42
CA THR A 628 19.06 5.63 -15.59
C THR A 628 20.46 5.03 -15.79
N GLU A 629 20.53 3.92 -16.52
CA GLU A 629 21.76 3.14 -16.74
C GLU A 629 22.90 3.97 -17.34
N GLU A 630 22.60 4.82 -18.33
CA GLU A 630 23.58 5.68 -19.03
C GLU A 630 24.10 6.83 -18.17
N ARG A 631 23.59 6.97 -16.94
CA ARG A 631 23.94 8.01 -15.97
C ARG A 631 24.66 7.47 -14.73
N ASN A 632 25.01 6.19 -14.70
CA ASN A 632 25.88 5.64 -13.66
C ASN A 632 27.26 6.30 -13.71
N LEU A 633 27.70 6.83 -12.57
CA LEU A 633 28.98 7.51 -12.37
C LEU A 633 30.13 6.54 -12.06
N LEU A 634 29.83 5.24 -11.86
CA LEU A 634 30.82 4.18 -11.64
C LEU A 634 31.06 3.40 -12.94
N PRO A 635 32.28 3.40 -13.51
CA PRO A 635 32.56 2.74 -14.79
C PRO A 635 32.51 1.21 -14.69
N GLU A 636 31.67 0.59 -15.52
CA GLU A 636 31.40 -0.85 -15.56
C GLU A 636 32.65 -1.73 -15.55
N GLY A 637 32.59 -2.84 -14.80
CA GLY A 637 33.62 -3.90 -14.77
C GLY A 637 34.99 -3.49 -14.23
N SER A 638 35.25 -2.20 -14.00
CA SER A 638 36.56 -1.66 -13.64
C SER A 638 36.90 -1.75 -12.15
N GLY A 639 35.88 -1.70 -11.29
CA GLY A 639 36.04 -1.52 -9.84
C GLY A 639 36.69 -0.19 -9.42
N ALA A 640 36.88 0.76 -10.34
CA ALA A 640 37.59 2.01 -10.12
C ALA A 640 36.61 3.18 -9.98
N ILE A 641 36.48 3.70 -8.77
CA ILE A 641 35.66 4.89 -8.49
C ILE A 641 36.42 6.13 -9.01
N PRO A 642 35.80 7.04 -9.79
CA PRO A 642 36.44 8.28 -10.20
C PRO A 642 36.82 9.14 -8.97
N PRO A 643 38.02 9.75 -8.90
CA PRO A 643 38.49 10.50 -7.72
C PRO A 643 37.56 11.64 -7.29
N GLU A 644 36.82 12.23 -8.23
CA GLU A 644 35.81 13.27 -7.97
C GLU A 644 34.58 12.75 -7.21
N PHE A 645 34.30 11.44 -7.24
CA PHE A 645 33.16 10.81 -6.57
C PHE A 645 33.55 9.93 -5.39
N GLU A 646 34.84 9.60 -5.21
CA GLU A 646 35.35 8.74 -4.13
C GLU A 646 34.83 9.12 -2.73
N LEU A 647 34.80 10.42 -2.41
CA LEU A 647 34.33 10.92 -1.10
C LEU A 647 32.83 10.72 -0.87
N VAL A 648 31.99 10.92 -1.90
CA VAL A 648 30.53 10.75 -1.76
C VAL A 648 30.12 9.28 -1.83
N TYR A 649 30.76 8.49 -2.71
CA TYR A 649 30.59 7.04 -2.76
C TYR A 649 30.94 6.40 -1.41
N ASN A 650 32.14 6.68 -0.86
CA ASN A 650 32.55 6.07 0.41
C ASN A 650 31.67 6.51 1.59
N ARG A 651 31.18 7.77 1.60
CA ARG A 651 30.21 8.25 2.59
C ARG A 651 28.89 7.48 2.51
N LEU A 652 28.24 7.50 1.34
CA LEU A 652 26.94 6.87 1.15
C LEU A 652 27.02 5.36 1.39
N LYS A 653 28.09 4.71 0.90
CA LYS A 653 28.32 3.28 1.15
C LYS A 653 28.46 2.99 2.64
N GLY A 654 29.27 3.78 3.37
CA GLY A 654 29.41 3.66 4.82
C GLY A 654 28.08 3.79 5.56
N GLN A 655 27.32 4.86 5.28
CA GLN A 655 26.01 5.08 5.90
C GLN A 655 25.00 3.96 5.59
N MET A 656 25.02 3.39 4.38
CA MET A 656 24.19 2.23 4.02
C MET A 656 24.63 0.96 4.76
N ASP A 657 25.94 0.72 4.88
CA ASP A 657 26.48 -0.42 5.63
C ASP A 657 26.17 -0.29 7.14
N ASP A 658 26.23 0.92 7.70
CA ASP A 658 25.86 1.23 9.09
C ASP A 658 24.36 1.03 9.34
N ILE A 659 23.46 1.48 8.44
CA ILE A 659 22.01 1.24 8.54
C ILE A 659 21.72 -0.27 8.54
N LEU A 660 22.29 -1.02 7.59
CA LEU A 660 22.09 -2.46 7.47
C LEU A 660 22.66 -3.25 8.67
N ALA A 661 23.59 -2.67 9.43
CA ALA A 661 24.14 -3.23 10.66
C ALA A 661 23.41 -2.75 11.94
N SER A 662 22.39 -1.90 11.84
CA SER A 662 21.75 -1.23 12.99
C SER A 662 20.64 -2.03 13.70
N GLU A 663 20.30 -3.22 13.23
CA GLU A 663 19.42 -4.19 13.90
C GLU A 663 20.23 -5.47 14.23
N PRO A 664 20.88 -5.56 15.41
CA PRO A 664 21.60 -6.77 15.80
C PRO A 664 20.65 -7.95 16.03
N ALA A 665 21.04 -9.13 15.52
CA ALA A 665 20.24 -10.35 15.62
C ALA A 665 19.84 -10.67 17.08
N CYS A 666 18.55 -10.99 17.26
CA CYS A 666 17.89 -11.13 18.56
C CYS A 666 17.18 -12.52 18.67
N PRO A 667 17.92 -13.64 18.56
CA PRO A 667 17.32 -14.97 18.46
C PRO A 667 16.68 -15.42 19.77
N GLY A 668 15.42 -15.86 19.71
CA GLY A 668 14.63 -16.32 20.86
C GLY A 668 13.62 -15.29 21.41
N ASP A 669 13.74 -14.02 21.02
CA ASP A 669 12.77 -12.96 21.32
C ASP A 669 11.72 -12.94 20.19
N GLY A 670 10.56 -13.52 20.44
CA GLY A 670 9.43 -13.51 19.49
C GLY A 670 8.38 -12.43 19.79
N ASN A 671 8.41 -11.88 21.02
CA ASN A 671 7.46 -10.85 21.47
C ASN A 671 7.95 -9.42 21.23
N LEU A 672 9.22 -9.25 20.82
CA LEU A 672 9.91 -8.00 20.48
C LEU A 672 10.21 -7.06 21.65
N ASP A 673 10.05 -7.47 22.91
CA ASP A 673 10.42 -6.65 24.09
C ASP A 673 11.95 -6.56 24.33
N GLY A 674 12.75 -7.38 23.64
CA GLY A 674 14.21 -7.32 23.67
C GLY A 674 14.87 -8.13 24.78
N VAL A 675 14.12 -8.94 25.54
CA VAL A 675 14.66 -9.86 26.55
C VAL A 675 14.13 -11.28 26.31
N VAL A 676 15.04 -12.23 26.08
CA VAL A 676 14.66 -13.64 25.91
C VAL A 676 14.44 -14.27 27.29
N ASP A 677 13.19 -14.50 27.71
CA ASP A 677 12.89 -15.02 29.06
C ASP A 677 11.83 -16.13 29.13
N GLY A 678 11.28 -16.39 30.32
CA GLY A 678 10.25 -17.42 30.54
C GLY A 678 8.94 -17.13 29.82
N ARG A 679 8.68 -15.86 29.48
CA ARG A 679 7.51 -15.41 28.71
C ARG A 679 7.56 -15.89 27.27
N ASP A 680 8.73 -15.85 26.62
CA ASP A 680 8.89 -16.43 25.28
C ASP A 680 8.59 -17.93 25.26
N LEU A 681 8.99 -18.65 26.32
CA LEU A 681 8.66 -20.07 26.46
C LEU A 681 7.15 -20.32 26.72
N GLU A 682 6.45 -19.41 27.38
CA GLU A 682 4.99 -19.49 27.59
C GLU A 682 4.24 -19.16 26.28
N GLU A 683 4.64 -18.12 25.56
CA GLU A 683 3.99 -17.65 24.34
C GLU A 683 4.29 -18.57 23.14
N TRP A 684 5.55 -19.01 22.94
CA TRP A 684 5.89 -20.14 22.05
C TRP A 684 5.08 -21.39 22.44
N GLY A 685 5.04 -21.71 23.73
CA GLY A 685 4.38 -22.91 24.24
C GLY A 685 2.88 -22.93 23.90
N ARG A 686 2.21 -21.78 24.04
CA ARG A 686 0.82 -21.57 23.63
C ARG A 686 0.63 -21.81 22.14
N ILE A 687 1.47 -21.22 21.29
CA ILE A 687 1.36 -21.27 19.83
C ILE A 687 1.66 -22.68 19.29
N ALA A 688 2.76 -23.31 19.73
CA ALA A 688 3.18 -24.64 19.28
C ALA A 688 2.14 -25.74 19.57
N HIS A 689 1.31 -25.58 20.60
CA HIS A 689 0.22 -26.51 20.92
C HIS A 689 -1.11 -26.21 20.20
N ALA A 690 -1.31 -24.98 19.69
CA ALA A 690 -2.60 -24.52 19.17
C ALA A 690 -2.61 -24.32 17.64
N TRP A 691 -1.48 -23.89 17.05
CA TRP A 691 -1.38 -23.44 15.67
C TRP A 691 -0.69 -24.47 14.76
N GLY A 692 0.49 -24.95 15.14
CA GLY A 692 1.21 -26.01 14.42
C GLY A 692 1.80 -25.63 13.06
N LEU A 693 1.75 -24.35 12.68
CA LEU A 693 2.41 -23.76 11.52
C LEU A 693 3.40 -22.66 11.98
N SER A 694 4.01 -21.95 11.04
CA SER A 694 4.90 -20.81 11.29
C SER A 694 4.23 -19.69 12.11
N SER A 695 4.99 -19.04 12.99
CA SER A 695 4.58 -17.87 13.78
C SER A 695 5.78 -16.93 13.98
N VAL A 696 5.66 -15.89 14.81
CA VAL A 696 6.81 -15.07 15.22
C VAL A 696 7.83 -15.81 16.11
N TYR A 697 7.52 -17.06 16.49
CA TYR A 697 8.42 -18.01 17.17
C TYR A 697 8.84 -19.18 16.26
N ASP A 698 8.84 -18.99 14.93
CA ASP A 698 9.58 -19.79 13.95
C ASP A 698 10.95 -19.09 13.77
N PHE A 699 12.06 -19.76 14.07
CA PHE A 699 13.41 -19.17 14.05
C PHE A 699 14.35 -19.87 13.05
N GLU A 700 15.37 -19.17 12.55
CA GLU A 700 16.36 -19.76 11.64
C GLU A 700 17.12 -20.93 12.28
N ILE A 701 16.96 -22.13 11.71
CA ILE A 701 17.62 -23.36 12.13
C ILE A 701 18.47 -23.87 10.95
N GLY A 702 19.79 -23.77 11.07
CA GLY A 702 20.72 -24.12 9.99
C GLY A 702 20.79 -23.10 8.84
N GLY A 703 20.24 -21.89 9.04
CA GLY A 703 20.23 -20.80 8.04
C GLY A 703 18.97 -20.73 7.19
N VAL A 704 17.90 -21.43 7.59
CA VAL A 704 16.54 -21.32 7.02
C VAL A 704 15.50 -21.38 8.14
N PHE A 705 14.35 -20.76 7.94
CA PHE A 705 13.13 -21.03 8.71
C PHE A 705 12.52 -22.34 8.20
N ASP A 706 12.09 -23.25 9.08
CA ASP A 706 11.53 -24.54 8.65
C ASP A 706 10.03 -24.46 8.28
N GLY A 707 9.35 -23.40 8.74
CA GLY A 707 7.94 -23.13 8.49
C GLY A 707 6.99 -23.59 9.60
N LEU A 708 7.51 -24.02 10.76
CA LEU A 708 6.74 -24.62 11.85
C LEU A 708 7.22 -24.11 13.22
N THR A 709 6.37 -23.46 14.01
CA THR A 709 6.71 -23.16 15.42
C THR A 709 6.63 -24.44 16.26
N ASN A 710 7.79 -25.01 16.59
CA ASN A 710 7.94 -26.37 17.09
C ASN A 710 9.03 -26.49 18.18
N THR A 711 9.34 -27.73 18.61
CA THR A 711 10.31 -27.98 19.71
C THR A 711 11.75 -27.55 19.40
N LEU A 712 12.10 -27.34 18.13
CA LEU A 712 13.42 -26.82 17.75
C LEU A 712 13.56 -25.34 18.11
N ASP A 713 12.50 -24.55 17.95
CA ASP A 713 12.43 -23.13 18.33
C ASP A 713 12.52 -22.93 19.84
N ALA A 714 11.88 -23.79 20.63
CA ALA A 714 12.11 -23.83 22.07
C ALA A 714 13.59 -24.06 22.42
N GLY A 715 14.33 -24.78 21.58
CA GLY A 715 15.79 -24.90 21.68
C GLY A 715 16.50 -23.57 21.40
N VAL A 716 16.04 -22.77 20.43
CA VAL A 716 16.56 -21.42 20.17
C VAL A 716 16.30 -20.51 21.37
N ILE A 717 15.08 -20.49 21.91
CA ILE A 717 14.73 -19.69 23.10
C ILE A 717 15.58 -20.14 24.31
N GLN A 718 15.66 -21.44 24.60
CA GLN A 718 16.45 -21.98 25.72
C GLN A 718 17.96 -21.68 25.62
N ASN A 719 18.52 -21.70 24.41
CA ASN A 719 19.92 -21.33 24.17
C ASN A 719 20.19 -19.81 24.28
N ASN A 720 19.14 -19.00 24.36
CA ASN A 720 19.20 -17.54 24.50
C ASN A 720 18.62 -17.01 25.81
N LEU A 721 18.00 -17.86 26.64
CA LEU A 721 17.34 -17.50 27.89
C LEU A 721 18.22 -16.66 28.83
N GLY A 722 17.70 -15.52 29.28
CA GLY A 722 18.39 -14.55 30.12
C GLY A 722 19.31 -13.57 29.36
N LYS A 723 19.27 -13.55 28.02
CA LYS A 723 19.95 -12.52 27.21
C LYS A 723 19.01 -11.33 26.97
N THR A 724 19.52 -10.14 27.19
CA THR A 724 18.98 -8.91 26.59
C THR A 724 19.62 -8.72 25.22
N CYS A 725 18.83 -8.37 24.21
CA CYS A 725 19.31 -8.15 22.85
C CYS A 725 20.18 -6.90 22.71
N GLY A 726 20.94 -6.83 21.62
CA GLY A 726 21.74 -5.66 21.29
C GLY A 726 20.86 -4.43 21.07
N ARG A 727 21.36 -3.24 21.44
CA ARG A 727 20.64 -2.00 21.18
C ARG A 727 20.56 -1.74 19.67
N THR A 728 19.34 -1.51 19.22
CA THR A 728 19.00 -0.99 17.90
C THR A 728 19.16 0.53 17.90
N TYR A 729 19.36 1.15 16.74
CA TYR A 729 19.39 2.62 16.60
C TYR A 729 19.10 3.06 15.16
N ALA A 730 18.49 4.24 14.99
CA ALA A 730 18.18 4.82 13.69
C ALA A 730 19.32 5.71 13.17
N ILE A 731 19.34 5.92 11.85
CA ILE A 731 20.23 6.87 11.15
C ILE A 731 19.37 7.59 10.09
N HIS A 732 19.42 8.93 10.06
CA HIS A 732 18.52 9.77 9.26
C HIS A 732 19.16 11.04 8.68
#